data_AF-A0A417GS13-F1
#
_entry.id   AF-A0A417GS13-F1
#
_cell.length_a   1.000
_cell.length_b   1.000
_cell.length_c   1.000
_cell.angle_alpha   90.00
_cell.angle_beta   90.00
_cell.angle_gamma   90.00
#
_symmetry.space_group_name_H-M   'P 1'
#
loop_
_entity.id
_entity.type
_entity.pdbx_description
1 polymer ?
#
loop_
_entity_poly.entity_id
_entity_poly.type
_entity_poly.pdbx_seq_one_letter_code
_entity_poly.pdbx_strand_id
1 'polypeptide(L)'
;MDRERVEKNSRGENASGASEPVNAQKKPETGRQEEIIRELQEEEAVQRELCDSMRRILGEEQDGQEKEESLQPEKPDLRKQEEEGTEEEKTSAGGQGEKGPGTGSPDMEKPAPMRPEKKTGKGRQGRKRKKHRLLRRFLSVFFLLLFIALAGGGIFAWKFYTVCRDEVAGLVENSTESDFLPSQASYVYDSAGEVMAKLAQDVDSQYLSYEEIPKAAVNAFVAVEDRTFWENCGVDFKGIARVGIHFILTGGEEVHGASTITQQLARNQYLTRDVSIRRKVKEIIIAMDLTEKYTKEQIMEFYINDINFANTYYGLQAAARGYFGKDADELSLSQTAYLCAIPNSPSYYNPYRHPENALKRRDKILGDMLEMGYITQEEHDAAVSEEISVSRTSYEMKNYETTYAIDCAVRWLMREDGFTFEYGFTNYDDYRAYQEAYEESYDRAKDELYTGGYRIYTSLDPAKQSILQSAVDQGLSFDAETAENGIYALQGAAVAVNNDTGKVEAIVGGRSQETDTYTLNRAFQSFRQPGSSIKPLIVYAPALEDGYASFSRVKDISVDAAKKPGADVFSLPGNWITMRQAVERSRNGAAWWLFNEVTPEEGLSYLTKMRFDNIVPDDYNMAASLGGFTYGVTAEEMAGAFCALENGGVYREPDCILRMENLEGDDIYTEREPKEVYSRQTAAVMVDMMKGVITRGTARGMGWNSSIEAAGKTGTTNNSKDGWFCGVTPYYTVTVWVGYDTPRTLSSLYGSTYPAAIWKQAMEGLTAGLPEASFSAPEAEKENIHKEGRGTYLEGYDDAYVLSPGYTVGDYRKDHALADEAQKYIDQMTGASPEEQERLRKKAESAINRIYGQTLKGQMLQVLEGAGKS
;
A
#
# COMPACT_ATOMS: atom_id res chain seq x y z
N MET A 1 -17.12 -10.85 -68.67
CA MET A 1 -16.30 -9.84 -69.34
C MET A 1 -15.50 -9.15 -68.24
N ASP A 2 -14.20 -9.39 -68.07
CA ASP A 2 -13.34 -10.31 -68.81
C ASP A 2 -12.19 -10.88 -67.96
N ARG A 3 -11.90 -12.17 -68.19
CA ARG A 3 -10.58 -12.80 -68.47
C ARG A 3 -9.35 -12.33 -67.69
N GLU A 4 -8.77 -13.17 -66.81
CA GLU A 4 -7.98 -14.40 -67.10
C GLU A 4 -6.51 -14.15 -67.54
N ARG A 5 -5.56 -14.40 -66.62
CA ARG A 5 -4.44 -15.37 -66.79
C ARG A 5 -3.76 -15.59 -65.42
N VAL A 6 -3.48 -16.80 -64.89
CA VAL A 6 -3.00 -18.09 -65.46
C VAL A 6 -1.55 -17.93 -65.96
N GLU A 7 -0.52 -18.62 -65.47
CA GLU A 7 -0.38 -19.92 -64.76
C GLU A 7 0.87 -19.85 -63.82
N LYS A 8 1.12 -20.73 -62.84
CA LYS A 8 1.41 -22.16 -63.05
C LYS A 8 1.28 -23.00 -61.76
N ASN A 9 0.81 -24.24 -61.91
CA ASN A 9 0.57 -25.18 -60.81
C ASN A 9 1.01 -26.61 -61.22
N SER A 10 1.70 -27.33 -60.33
CA SER A 10 2.03 -28.77 -60.44
C SER A 10 2.88 -29.20 -59.24
N ARG A 11 2.74 -30.37 -58.59
CA ARG A 11 1.77 -31.50 -58.57
C ARG A 11 2.06 -32.22 -57.23
N GLY A 12 1.15 -32.90 -56.54
CA GLY A 12 -0.28 -33.16 -56.71
C GLY A 12 -0.71 -34.32 -55.79
N GLU A 13 -2.01 -34.62 -55.73
CA GLU A 13 -2.61 -35.99 -55.66
C GLU A 13 -2.15 -37.00 -54.58
N ASN A 14 -3.00 -37.74 -53.86
CA ASN A 14 -4.47 -37.75 -53.77
C ASN A 14 -4.94 -38.66 -52.60
N ALA A 15 -6.27 -38.79 -52.45
CA ALA A 15 -6.99 -39.92 -51.83
C ALA A 15 -7.14 -39.98 -50.29
N SER A 16 -8.42 -39.90 -49.90
CA SER A 16 -9.04 -40.23 -48.63
C SER A 16 -8.79 -41.65 -48.09
N GLY A 17 -8.77 -41.79 -46.75
CA GLY A 17 -8.96 -43.05 -46.02
C GLY A 17 -9.22 -42.78 -44.54
N ALA A 18 -10.04 -43.59 -43.86
CA ALA A 18 -10.44 -43.38 -42.46
C ALA A 18 -9.97 -44.50 -41.53
N SER A 19 -9.65 -44.18 -40.29
CA SER A 19 -9.42 -45.15 -39.19
C SER A 19 -9.54 -44.50 -37.81
N GLU A 20 -9.89 -45.31 -36.80
CA GLU A 20 -10.10 -44.94 -35.40
C GLU A 20 -8.81 -44.62 -34.61
N PRO A 21 -8.90 -43.95 -33.44
CA PRO A 21 -7.72 -43.59 -32.63
C PRO A 21 -7.10 -44.78 -31.89
N VAL A 22 -5.77 -44.73 -31.68
CA VAL A 22 -5.04 -45.70 -30.85
C VAL A 22 -4.36 -44.99 -29.68
N ASN A 23 -4.62 -45.51 -28.48
CA ASN A 23 -4.12 -45.03 -27.20
C ASN A 23 -2.61 -45.34 -27.02
N ALA A 24 -1.83 -44.37 -26.53
CA ALA A 24 -0.45 -44.56 -26.09
C ALA A 24 -0.23 -43.84 -24.74
N GLN A 25 -0.12 -44.61 -23.66
CA GLN A 25 -0.01 -44.10 -22.29
C GLN A 25 1.38 -43.52 -21.98
N LYS A 26 1.42 -42.36 -21.31
CA LYS A 26 2.53 -41.96 -20.44
C LYS A 26 2.04 -41.89 -18.98
N LYS A 27 2.87 -42.31 -18.03
CA LYS A 27 2.64 -42.13 -16.59
C LYS A 27 3.11 -40.73 -16.14
N PRO A 28 2.48 -40.12 -15.12
CA PRO A 28 3.04 -38.99 -14.39
C PRO A 28 4.06 -39.43 -13.33
N GLU A 29 4.95 -38.52 -12.91
CA GLU A 29 6.03 -38.74 -11.94
C GLU A 29 5.66 -38.31 -10.50
N THR A 30 4.58 -38.85 -9.94
CA THR A 30 4.06 -38.40 -8.63
C THR A 30 5.00 -38.65 -7.43
N GLY A 31 5.76 -39.75 -7.45
CA GLY A 31 6.55 -40.19 -6.29
C GLY A 31 7.68 -39.24 -5.85
N ARG A 32 8.08 -38.28 -6.69
CA ARG A 32 9.19 -37.35 -6.38
C ARG A 32 8.73 -36.11 -5.59
N GLN A 33 7.46 -35.72 -5.67
CA GLN A 33 6.92 -34.60 -4.89
C GLN A 33 6.61 -35.03 -3.44
N GLU A 34 6.07 -36.24 -3.24
CA GLU A 34 5.81 -36.79 -1.90
C GLU A 34 7.09 -36.95 -1.06
N GLU A 35 8.20 -37.33 -1.71
CA GLU A 35 9.52 -37.45 -1.06
C GLU A 35 10.05 -36.07 -0.60
N ILE A 36 9.97 -35.04 -1.44
CA ILE A 36 10.38 -33.66 -1.12
C ILE A 36 9.53 -33.04 -0.01
N ILE A 37 8.21 -33.19 -0.06
CA ILE A 37 7.30 -32.68 0.99
C ILE A 37 7.64 -33.30 2.34
N ARG A 38 8.02 -34.58 2.36
CA ARG A 38 8.41 -35.27 3.59
C ARG A 38 9.77 -34.82 4.12
N GLU A 39 10.78 -34.61 3.26
CA GLU A 39 12.06 -34.05 3.69
C GLU A 39 11.89 -32.65 4.31
N LEU A 40 11.04 -31.80 3.73
CA LEU A 40 10.73 -30.46 4.28
C LEU A 40 10.04 -30.53 5.65
N GLN A 41 9.11 -31.47 5.86
CA GLN A 41 8.48 -31.68 7.16
C GLN A 41 9.45 -32.22 8.23
N GLU A 42 10.42 -33.04 7.83
CA GLU A 42 11.49 -33.51 8.73
C GLU A 42 12.51 -32.39 9.05
N GLU A 43 12.82 -31.46 8.12
CA GLU A 43 13.63 -30.24 8.40
C GLU A 43 12.90 -29.26 9.35
N GLU A 44 11.60 -28.99 9.13
CA GLU A 44 10.78 -28.13 10.01
C GLU A 44 10.74 -28.64 11.48
N ALA A 45 10.55 -29.95 11.67
CA ALA A 45 10.48 -30.55 12.99
C ALA A 45 11.79 -30.34 13.78
N VAL A 46 12.93 -30.47 13.11
CA VAL A 46 14.26 -30.23 13.70
C VAL A 46 14.46 -28.76 14.06
N GLN A 47 14.01 -27.81 13.22
CA GLN A 47 14.06 -26.39 13.58
C GLN A 47 13.22 -26.07 14.82
N ARG A 48 12.02 -26.65 14.95
CA ARG A 48 11.14 -26.44 16.12
C ARG A 48 11.77 -27.00 17.41
N GLU A 49 12.37 -28.19 17.40
CA GLU A 49 13.14 -28.71 18.55
C GLU A 49 14.35 -27.82 18.90
N LEU A 50 15.02 -27.24 17.89
CA LEU A 50 16.16 -26.35 18.12
C LEU A 50 15.72 -25.03 18.78
N CYS A 51 14.64 -24.41 18.31
CA CYS A 51 14.08 -23.19 18.88
C CYS A 51 13.58 -23.39 20.31
N ASP A 52 12.88 -24.48 20.61
CA ASP A 52 12.44 -24.77 21.98
C ASP A 52 13.62 -25.16 22.90
N SER A 53 14.68 -25.76 22.37
CA SER A 53 15.93 -25.97 23.11
C SER A 53 16.62 -24.64 23.44
N MET A 54 16.66 -23.69 22.50
CA MET A 54 17.18 -22.34 22.74
C MET A 54 16.33 -21.55 23.75
N ARG A 55 15.00 -21.64 23.68
CA ARG A 55 14.09 -21.03 24.69
C ARG A 55 14.34 -21.56 26.09
N ARG A 56 14.60 -22.88 26.25
CA ARG A 56 14.96 -23.48 27.55
C ARG A 56 16.35 -23.05 28.05
N ILE A 57 17.28 -22.72 27.14
CA ILE A 57 18.63 -22.22 27.49
C ILE A 57 18.61 -20.74 27.89
N LEU A 58 17.66 -19.96 27.34
CA LEU A 58 17.50 -18.52 27.60
C LEU A 58 16.47 -18.20 28.71
N GLY A 59 15.86 -19.22 29.32
CA GLY A 59 14.68 -19.09 30.20
C GLY A 59 14.94 -18.97 31.71
N GLU A 60 16.18 -18.75 32.16
CA GLU A 60 16.53 -18.65 33.60
C GLU A 60 17.04 -17.25 34.02
N GLU A 61 16.63 -16.15 33.38
CA GLU A 61 17.02 -14.81 33.84
C GLU A 61 15.99 -13.68 33.57
N GLN A 62 14.75 -13.82 34.09
CA GLN A 62 13.91 -12.70 34.56
C GLN A 62 12.58 -13.18 35.20
N ASP A 63 12.45 -13.05 36.53
CA ASP A 63 11.18 -12.96 37.25
C ASP A 63 11.37 -11.91 38.36
N GLY A 64 10.63 -10.80 38.31
CA GLY A 64 10.78 -9.72 39.26
C GLY A 64 10.33 -8.34 38.78
N GLN A 65 9.19 -7.89 39.33
CA GLN A 65 8.74 -6.50 39.42
C GLN A 65 8.25 -5.79 38.14
N GLU A 66 6.94 -5.88 37.89
CA GLU A 66 6.17 -4.67 37.54
C GLU A 66 4.99 -4.50 38.50
N LYS A 67 4.73 -3.23 38.85
CA LYS A 67 3.57 -2.79 39.64
C LYS A 67 3.47 -1.27 39.51
N GLU A 68 2.36 -0.76 38.97
CA GLU A 68 1.80 0.62 39.05
C GLU A 68 2.80 1.80 38.86
N GLU A 69 2.50 2.84 38.07
CA GLU A 69 1.29 3.67 38.16
C GLU A 69 1.15 4.54 36.90
N SER A 70 -0.01 5.18 36.70
CA SER A 70 -0.30 6.05 35.56
C SER A 70 -0.06 7.53 35.87
N LEU A 71 0.18 8.37 34.84
CA LEU A 71 -0.47 9.68 34.71
C LEU A 71 -0.31 10.28 33.28
N GLN A 72 -1.06 11.34 33.00
CA GLN A 72 -1.10 12.07 31.72
C GLN A 72 -0.26 13.37 31.76
N PRO A 73 0.22 13.89 30.61
CA PRO A 73 0.88 15.19 30.53
C PRO A 73 -0.10 16.35 30.21
N GLU A 74 0.02 17.47 30.93
CA GLU A 74 -0.56 18.76 30.54
C GLU A 74 0.49 19.71 29.93
N LYS A 75 0.01 20.76 29.25
CA LYS A 75 0.84 21.72 28.49
C LYS A 75 1.37 22.87 29.35
N PRO A 76 2.54 23.45 29.03
CA PRO A 76 2.97 24.74 29.57
C PRO A 76 2.27 25.91 28.86
N ASP A 77 2.03 27.01 29.59
CA ASP A 77 1.55 28.30 29.06
C ASP A 77 2.68 29.37 29.12
N LEU A 78 2.44 30.55 28.55
CA LEU A 78 3.45 31.49 28.06
C LEU A 78 3.53 32.84 28.82
N ARG A 79 4.57 33.62 28.47
CA ARG A 79 4.77 35.10 28.61
C ARG A 79 5.28 35.58 29.99
N LYS A 80 6.48 36.20 30.06
CA LYS A 80 6.91 37.62 29.77
C LYS A 80 6.75 38.55 30.99
N GLN A 81 7.49 39.65 31.19
CA GLN A 81 8.70 40.27 30.58
C GLN A 81 9.81 40.38 31.68
N GLU A 82 10.89 41.18 31.73
CA GLU A 82 11.54 42.33 31.00
C GLU A 82 13.09 42.02 30.92
N GLU A 83 13.97 42.66 30.14
CA GLU A 83 14.66 43.99 30.25
C GLU A 83 15.32 44.28 31.63
N GLU A 84 16.55 44.79 31.77
CA GLU A 84 17.63 45.23 30.83
C GLU A 84 18.83 44.22 30.83
N GLY A 85 20.07 44.43 30.36
CA GLY A 85 20.80 45.60 29.82
C GLY A 85 22.24 45.26 29.34
N THR A 86 23.11 46.28 29.18
CA THR A 86 24.49 46.23 28.62
C THR A 86 25.62 46.43 29.65
N GLU A 87 26.82 45.84 29.45
CA GLU A 87 28.07 46.59 29.19
C GLU A 87 29.28 45.69 28.81
N GLU A 88 30.44 46.30 28.51
CA GLU A 88 31.56 45.71 27.76
C GLU A 88 32.84 45.34 28.55
N GLU A 89 33.76 44.73 27.80
CA GLU A 89 35.22 44.97 27.82
C GLU A 89 36.19 44.07 28.61
N LYS A 90 37.47 44.27 28.29
CA LYS A 90 38.59 43.34 28.47
C LYS A 90 39.48 43.79 29.63
N THR A 91 40.20 42.85 30.24
CA THR A 91 41.62 43.08 30.58
C THR A 91 42.34 41.75 30.83
N SER A 92 43.67 41.78 30.89
CA SER A 92 44.52 40.59 31.02
C SER A 92 45.69 40.80 32.00
N ALA A 93 46.35 39.67 32.30
CA ALA A 93 47.71 39.51 32.84
C ALA A 93 47.93 39.52 34.37
N GLY A 94 48.86 38.64 34.78
CA GLY A 94 49.47 38.56 36.13
C GLY A 94 48.85 37.50 37.06
N GLY A 95 49.60 36.62 37.72
CA GLY A 95 51.02 36.26 37.53
C GLY A 95 51.71 35.65 38.77
N GLN A 96 52.34 34.49 38.59
CA GLN A 96 53.29 33.80 39.49
C GLN A 96 52.74 33.16 40.79
N GLY A 97 53.28 31.98 41.15
CA GLY A 97 52.77 31.14 42.25
C GLY A 97 53.60 29.88 42.60
N GLU A 98 54.92 30.03 42.73
CA GLU A 98 55.87 29.10 43.40
C GLU A 98 56.02 27.64 42.89
N LYS A 99 56.88 26.86 43.58
CA LYS A 99 57.65 25.70 43.07
C LYS A 99 57.20 24.36 43.67
N GLY A 100 57.49 23.25 42.97
CA GLY A 100 57.49 21.89 43.54
C GLY A 100 58.66 21.62 44.51
N PRO A 101 58.86 20.36 44.97
CA PRO A 101 59.38 19.31 44.07
C PRO A 101 58.80 17.89 44.35
N GLY A 102 59.27 16.85 43.63
CA GLY A 102 58.85 15.46 43.94
C GLY A 102 59.28 14.31 43.03
N THR A 103 60.44 14.34 42.35
CA THR A 103 60.96 13.16 41.61
C THR A 103 61.80 12.24 42.49
N GLY A 104 61.72 10.92 42.27
CA GLY A 104 62.47 9.93 43.05
C GLY A 104 62.54 8.54 42.40
N SER A 105 63.58 8.30 41.60
CA SER A 105 63.96 6.98 41.08
C SER A 105 64.58 6.09 42.18
N PRO A 106 65.00 4.86 41.82
CA PRO A 106 66.46 4.66 41.82
C PRO A 106 66.99 3.94 40.57
N ASP A 107 68.28 4.16 40.30
CA ASP A 107 68.95 3.86 39.04
C ASP A 107 69.49 2.41 38.90
N MET A 108 69.82 2.04 37.66
CA MET A 108 70.74 0.93 37.34
C MET A 108 71.94 1.45 36.55
N GLU A 109 73.16 1.13 36.99
CA GLU A 109 74.36 1.18 36.13
C GLU A 109 75.30 -0.02 36.36
N LYS A 110 75.34 -0.92 35.36
CA LYS A 110 76.57 -1.48 34.73
C LYS A 110 77.53 -2.32 35.62
N PRO A 111 78.61 -2.94 35.06
CA PRO A 111 78.98 -3.14 33.67
C PRO A 111 78.97 -4.64 33.24
N ALA A 112 79.52 -4.94 32.06
CA ALA A 112 79.52 -6.25 31.40
C ALA A 112 80.97 -6.85 31.29
N PRO A 113 81.22 -7.97 30.58
CA PRO A 113 80.78 -9.32 30.97
C PRO A 113 81.87 -10.41 30.82
N MET A 114 81.73 -11.56 31.52
CA MET A 114 82.33 -12.84 31.10
C MET A 114 81.44 -14.06 31.41
N ARG A 115 81.70 -15.17 30.73
CA ARG A 115 81.05 -16.51 30.79
C ARG A 115 82.07 -17.56 31.29
N PRO A 116 81.69 -18.83 31.55
CA PRO A 116 80.54 -19.36 32.33
C PRO A 116 80.94 -20.60 33.21
N GLU A 117 80.03 -21.20 34.03
CA GLU A 117 79.91 -22.68 34.12
C GLU A 117 78.61 -23.22 34.78
N LYS A 118 77.87 -24.03 34.00
CA LYS A 118 77.32 -25.38 34.26
C LYS A 118 76.76 -25.87 35.64
N LYS A 119 75.68 -26.67 35.49
CA LYS A 119 75.22 -27.85 36.31
C LYS A 119 74.52 -27.58 37.66
N THR A 120 73.62 -28.42 38.21
CA THR A 120 72.71 -29.50 37.70
C THR A 120 71.64 -29.86 38.76
N GLY A 121 70.46 -30.36 38.33
CA GLY A 121 69.51 -31.14 39.16
C GLY A 121 68.06 -30.96 38.68
N LYS A 122 67.37 -31.91 38.02
CA LYS A 122 66.92 -33.25 38.44
C LYS A 122 66.25 -33.25 39.83
N GLY A 123 64.95 -33.56 39.97
CA GLY A 123 63.90 -33.78 38.96
C GLY A 123 62.64 -34.46 39.51
N ARG A 124 61.51 -34.41 38.79
CA ARG A 124 60.28 -35.17 39.10
C ARG A 124 59.43 -35.46 37.85
N GLN A 125 60.00 -36.19 36.89
CA GLN A 125 59.25 -36.72 35.75
C GLN A 125 58.32 -37.86 36.21
N GLY A 126 57.10 -37.93 35.65
CA GLY A 126 56.08 -38.91 36.03
C GLY A 126 54.67 -38.43 35.69
N ARG A 127 54.08 -37.56 36.52
CA ARG A 127 52.69 -37.08 36.34
C ARG A 127 52.45 -36.20 35.10
N LYS A 128 53.41 -35.36 34.67
CA LYS A 128 53.19 -34.40 33.55
C LYS A 128 52.93 -35.07 32.18
N ARG A 129 53.43 -36.29 31.92
CA ARG A 129 53.29 -36.97 30.61
C ARG A 129 51.86 -37.43 30.26
N LYS A 130 50.97 -37.64 31.25
CA LYS A 130 49.55 -37.96 30.98
C LYS A 130 48.72 -36.71 30.67
N LYS A 131 48.82 -35.63 31.46
CA LYS A 131 48.07 -34.37 31.21
C LYS A 131 48.37 -33.78 29.82
N HIS A 132 49.62 -33.80 29.36
CA HIS A 132 49.99 -33.26 28.04
C HIS A 132 49.41 -34.08 26.85
N ARG A 133 49.12 -35.37 27.04
CA ARG A 133 48.40 -36.19 26.03
C ARG A 133 46.89 -35.95 26.05
N LEU A 134 46.30 -35.71 27.22
CA LEU A 134 44.90 -35.33 27.36
C LEU A 134 44.63 -33.95 26.74
N LEU A 135 45.46 -32.94 27.05
CA LEU A 135 45.32 -31.60 26.46
C LEU A 135 45.51 -31.63 24.93
N ARG A 136 46.50 -32.38 24.40
CA ARG A 136 46.64 -32.54 22.94
C ARG A 136 45.44 -33.23 22.31
N ARG A 137 44.84 -34.23 22.96
CA ARG A 137 43.59 -34.85 22.48
C ARG A 137 42.41 -33.88 22.51
N PHE A 138 42.29 -33.07 23.57
CA PHE A 138 41.23 -32.05 23.67
C PHE A 138 41.37 -31.02 22.54
N LEU A 139 42.55 -30.45 22.30
CA LEU A 139 42.74 -29.53 21.16
C LEU A 139 42.55 -30.23 19.81
N SER A 140 42.99 -31.49 19.64
CA SER A 140 42.73 -32.22 18.38
C SER A 140 41.24 -32.52 18.17
N VAL A 141 40.45 -32.75 19.21
CA VAL A 141 38.99 -32.89 19.09
C VAL A 141 38.32 -31.53 18.85
N PHE A 142 38.77 -30.47 19.53
CA PHE A 142 38.29 -29.10 19.29
C PHE A 142 38.54 -28.65 17.84
N PHE A 143 39.77 -28.81 17.32
CA PHE A 143 40.06 -28.49 15.92
C PHE A 143 39.37 -29.42 14.93
N LEU A 144 39.08 -30.68 15.29
CA LEU A 144 38.27 -31.57 14.45
C LEU A 144 36.79 -31.14 14.43
N LEU A 145 36.21 -30.76 15.56
CA LEU A 145 34.85 -30.25 15.64
C LEU A 145 34.72 -28.90 14.93
N LEU A 146 35.71 -28.01 15.07
CA LEU A 146 35.79 -26.76 14.32
C LEU A 146 35.92 -27.01 12.81
N PHE A 147 36.73 -27.99 12.40
CA PHE A 147 36.83 -28.39 10.99
C PHE A 147 35.52 -28.98 10.45
N ILE A 148 34.81 -29.81 11.25
CA ILE A 148 33.49 -30.35 10.89
C ILE A 148 32.44 -29.24 10.81
N ALA A 149 32.46 -28.27 11.74
CA ALA A 149 31.56 -27.12 11.71
C ALA A 149 31.83 -26.20 10.49
N LEU A 150 33.10 -25.93 10.17
CA LEU A 150 33.49 -25.18 8.98
C LEU A 150 33.15 -25.94 7.68
N ALA A 151 33.30 -27.26 7.65
CA ALA A 151 32.92 -28.09 6.50
C ALA A 151 31.39 -28.14 6.33
N GLY A 152 30.63 -28.31 7.41
CA GLY A 152 29.16 -28.28 7.39
C GLY A 152 28.61 -26.91 6.98
N GLY A 153 29.17 -25.83 7.54
CA GLY A 153 28.86 -24.45 7.12
C GLY A 153 29.23 -24.18 5.66
N GLY A 154 30.35 -24.74 5.17
CA GLY A 154 30.73 -24.68 3.76
C GLY A 154 29.77 -25.43 2.84
N ILE A 155 29.28 -26.62 3.25
CA ILE A 155 28.26 -27.39 2.52
C ILE A 155 26.93 -26.63 2.50
N PHE A 156 26.52 -26.03 3.62
CA PHE A 156 25.32 -25.21 3.69
C PHE A 156 25.43 -23.96 2.80
N ALA A 157 26.54 -23.23 2.89
CA ALA A 157 26.80 -22.06 2.04
C ALA A 157 26.84 -22.43 0.55
N TRP A 158 27.35 -23.62 0.20
CA TRP A 158 27.31 -24.14 -1.16
C TRP A 158 25.87 -24.47 -1.62
N LYS A 159 25.07 -25.20 -0.81
CA LYS A 159 23.63 -25.47 -1.10
C LYS A 159 22.85 -24.18 -1.28
N PHE A 160 23.12 -23.17 -0.44
CA PHE A 160 22.49 -21.85 -0.51
C PHE A 160 22.91 -21.06 -1.76
N TYR A 161 24.21 -21.09 -2.10
CA TYR A 161 24.73 -20.49 -3.33
C TYR A 161 24.13 -21.13 -4.59
N THR A 162 24.06 -22.47 -4.66
CA THR A 162 23.45 -23.14 -5.83
C THR A 162 21.97 -22.80 -5.98
N VAL A 163 21.20 -22.78 -4.89
CA VAL A 163 19.79 -22.34 -4.95
C VAL A 163 19.70 -20.88 -5.45
N CYS A 164 20.52 -19.96 -4.94
CA CYS A 164 20.52 -18.57 -5.41
C CYS A 164 20.98 -18.44 -6.88
N ARG A 165 21.86 -19.31 -7.37
CA ARG A 165 22.33 -19.34 -8.77
C ARG A 165 21.26 -19.89 -9.71
N ASP A 166 20.58 -20.97 -9.32
CA ASP A 166 19.49 -21.58 -10.08
C ASP A 166 18.31 -20.59 -10.23
N GLU A 167 18.03 -19.79 -9.19
CA GLU A 167 17.01 -18.74 -9.20
C GLU A 167 17.30 -17.51 -10.08
N VAL A 168 18.55 -17.31 -10.52
CA VAL A 168 18.94 -16.17 -11.39
C VAL A 168 19.52 -16.65 -12.73
N ALA A 169 19.52 -17.96 -12.97
CA ALA A 169 20.00 -18.56 -14.20
C ALA A 169 19.20 -18.02 -15.40
N GLY A 170 19.90 -17.69 -16.49
CA GLY A 170 19.29 -17.14 -17.69
C GLY A 170 19.05 -15.63 -17.67
N LEU A 171 18.96 -14.95 -16.52
CA LEU A 171 18.64 -13.50 -16.48
C LEU A 171 19.64 -12.67 -17.28
N VAL A 172 20.92 -12.72 -16.88
CA VAL A 172 22.01 -12.03 -17.58
C VAL A 172 22.44 -12.77 -18.84
N GLU A 173 22.19 -14.09 -18.97
CA GLU A 173 22.56 -14.82 -20.17
C GLU A 173 21.71 -14.38 -21.38
N ASN A 174 20.40 -14.24 -21.20
CA ASN A 174 19.45 -13.86 -22.25
C ASN A 174 19.44 -12.36 -22.56
N SER A 175 19.99 -11.51 -21.69
CA SER A 175 19.82 -10.06 -21.80
C SER A 175 20.42 -9.43 -23.07
N THR A 176 19.97 -8.24 -23.45
CA THR A 176 20.55 -7.44 -24.55
C THR A 176 21.05 -6.09 -24.04
N GLU A 177 21.73 -5.31 -24.89
CA GLU A 177 22.12 -3.92 -24.55
C GLU A 177 20.86 -3.02 -24.46
N SER A 178 19.84 -3.31 -25.26
CA SER A 178 18.53 -2.64 -25.23
C SER A 178 17.77 -2.81 -23.91
N ASP A 179 18.06 -3.85 -23.12
CA ASP A 179 17.38 -4.10 -21.83
C ASP A 179 17.78 -3.06 -20.75
N PHE A 180 18.89 -2.34 -20.98
CA PHE A 180 19.44 -1.32 -20.08
C PHE A 180 19.25 0.10 -20.62
N LEU A 181 18.53 0.27 -21.73
CA LEU A 181 18.06 1.58 -22.15
C LEU A 181 16.98 2.05 -21.17
N PRO A 182 16.98 3.33 -20.75
CA PRO A 182 15.93 3.88 -19.90
C PRO A 182 14.55 3.59 -20.49
N SER A 183 13.67 3.04 -19.69
CA SER A 183 12.31 2.73 -20.09
C SER A 183 11.49 4.01 -20.22
N GLN A 184 10.55 4.05 -21.17
CA GLN A 184 9.96 5.31 -21.64
C GLN A 184 9.12 5.99 -20.56
N ALA A 185 9.00 7.32 -20.63
CA ALA A 185 8.04 8.02 -19.76
C ALA A 185 6.61 7.58 -20.07
N SER A 186 5.89 7.17 -19.05
CA SER A 186 4.45 6.92 -19.18
C SER A 186 3.66 8.22 -19.29
N TYR A 187 2.56 8.18 -20.04
CA TYR A 187 1.69 9.31 -20.35
C TYR A 187 0.26 9.04 -19.90
N VAL A 188 -0.38 10.05 -19.31
CA VAL A 188 -1.81 10.06 -18.99
C VAL A 188 -2.53 10.97 -19.97
N TYR A 189 -3.59 10.44 -20.60
CA TYR A 189 -4.41 11.14 -21.60
C TYR A 189 -5.84 11.33 -21.11
N ASP A 190 -6.44 12.47 -21.47
CA ASP A 190 -7.84 12.79 -21.17
C ASP A 190 -8.82 12.08 -22.13
N SER A 191 -10.12 12.30 -21.92
CA SER A 191 -11.18 11.74 -22.75
C SER A 191 -11.20 12.26 -24.20
N ALA A 192 -10.42 13.30 -24.52
CA ALA A 192 -10.21 13.80 -25.89
C ALA A 192 -8.94 13.21 -26.55
N GLY A 193 -8.05 12.59 -25.76
CA GLY A 193 -6.76 12.06 -26.21
C GLY A 193 -5.61 13.05 -26.08
N GLU A 194 -5.78 14.16 -25.37
CA GLU A 194 -4.72 15.14 -25.09
C GLU A 194 -3.93 14.74 -23.83
N VAL A 195 -2.63 15.07 -23.79
CA VAL A 195 -1.76 14.71 -22.67
C VAL A 195 -2.09 15.56 -21.44
N MET A 196 -2.59 14.92 -20.39
CA MET A 196 -2.83 15.53 -19.07
C MET A 196 -1.56 15.64 -18.25
N ALA A 197 -0.75 14.57 -18.31
CA ALA A 197 0.46 14.42 -17.52
C ALA A 197 1.43 13.43 -18.16
N LYS A 198 2.68 13.56 -17.74
CA LYS A 198 3.78 12.71 -18.14
C LYS A 198 4.56 12.38 -16.87
N LEU A 199 4.74 11.08 -16.59
CA LEU A 199 5.14 10.61 -15.25
C LEU A 199 6.66 10.69 -15.02
N ALA A 200 7.45 10.55 -16.10
CA ALA A 200 8.90 10.79 -16.15
C ALA A 200 9.27 11.75 -17.30
N GLN A 201 10.56 11.89 -17.65
CA GLN A 201 11.02 12.71 -18.79
C GLN A 201 11.44 11.87 -20.02
N ASP A 202 11.69 12.49 -21.19
CA ASP A 202 11.79 11.77 -22.48
C ASP A 202 13.15 11.10 -22.71
N VAL A 203 13.11 9.77 -22.86
CA VAL A 203 14.25 8.87 -23.13
C VAL A 203 15.00 9.21 -24.41
N ASP A 204 14.31 9.52 -25.50
CA ASP A 204 14.90 9.95 -26.79
C ASP A 204 15.76 11.23 -26.67
N SER A 205 15.71 11.90 -25.51
CA SER A 205 16.51 13.08 -25.19
C SER A 205 17.49 12.85 -24.03
N GLN A 206 17.50 11.67 -23.41
CA GLN A 206 18.10 11.43 -22.08
C GLN A 206 19.07 10.25 -21.97
N TYR A 207 19.20 9.37 -22.97
CA TYR A 207 20.31 8.42 -22.99
C TYR A 207 21.63 9.13 -23.34
N LEU A 208 22.70 8.79 -22.62
CA LEU A 208 24.09 9.13 -22.96
C LEU A 208 24.83 7.85 -23.29
N SER A 209 25.41 7.75 -24.49
CA SER A 209 26.45 6.76 -24.75
C SER A 209 27.69 7.05 -23.90
N TYR A 210 28.53 6.05 -23.66
CA TYR A 210 29.69 6.16 -22.77
C TYR A 210 30.66 7.30 -23.18
N GLU A 211 30.80 7.59 -24.48
CA GLU A 211 31.56 8.73 -25.00
C GLU A 211 30.92 10.11 -24.73
N GLU A 212 29.60 10.17 -24.53
CA GLU A 212 28.84 11.38 -24.20
C GLU A 212 28.74 11.62 -22.68
N ILE A 213 28.97 10.59 -21.86
CA ILE A 213 28.97 10.72 -20.40
C ILE A 213 30.15 11.62 -19.95
N PRO A 214 29.90 12.66 -19.14
CA PRO A 214 30.97 13.50 -18.60
C PRO A 214 31.97 12.69 -17.79
N LYS A 215 33.25 12.75 -18.16
CA LYS A 215 34.33 12.05 -17.44
C LYS A 215 34.40 12.40 -15.95
N ALA A 216 33.96 13.61 -15.58
CA ALA A 216 33.84 14.01 -14.18
C ALA A 216 32.81 13.16 -13.41
N ALA A 217 31.69 12.76 -14.03
CA ALA A 217 30.68 11.90 -13.42
C ALA A 217 31.18 10.47 -13.24
N VAL A 218 31.82 9.91 -14.27
CA VAL A 218 32.49 8.59 -14.20
C VAL A 218 33.53 8.57 -13.07
N ASN A 219 34.40 9.58 -13.01
CA ASN A 219 35.39 9.73 -11.95
C ASN A 219 34.75 9.90 -10.56
N ALA A 220 33.63 10.63 -10.45
CA ALA A 220 32.93 10.84 -9.18
C ALA A 220 32.30 9.55 -8.63
N PHE A 221 31.56 8.80 -9.47
CA PHE A 221 30.97 7.52 -9.06
C PHE A 221 32.03 6.49 -8.70
N VAL A 222 33.14 6.40 -9.46
CA VAL A 222 34.28 5.54 -9.11
C VAL A 222 34.94 6.01 -7.81
N ALA A 223 35.05 7.30 -7.54
CA ALA A 223 35.68 7.79 -6.31
C ALA A 223 34.86 7.49 -5.03
N VAL A 224 33.52 7.53 -5.11
CA VAL A 224 32.64 7.44 -3.93
C VAL A 224 31.90 6.10 -3.76
N GLU A 225 31.48 5.43 -4.85
CA GLU A 225 30.74 4.16 -4.78
C GLU A 225 31.64 2.93 -5.02
N ASP A 226 32.58 2.98 -5.96
CA ASP A 226 33.47 1.84 -6.25
C ASP A 226 34.87 2.23 -6.76
N ARG A 227 35.79 2.48 -5.83
CA ARG A 227 37.20 2.81 -6.11
C ARG A 227 37.99 1.69 -6.79
N THR A 228 37.38 0.53 -7.06
CA THR A 228 37.99 -0.63 -7.73
C THR A 228 37.30 -1.02 -9.04
N PHE A 229 36.32 -0.23 -9.49
CA PHE A 229 35.39 -0.58 -10.56
C PHE A 229 36.05 -1.19 -11.79
N TRP A 230 37.13 -0.59 -12.29
CA TRP A 230 37.86 -1.00 -13.50
C TRP A 230 38.59 -2.34 -13.38
N GLU A 231 38.88 -2.82 -12.15
CA GLU A 231 39.65 -4.05 -11.90
C GLU A 231 38.83 -5.19 -11.28
N ASN A 232 37.67 -4.90 -10.68
CA ASN A 232 36.87 -5.91 -9.97
C ASN A 232 35.98 -6.75 -10.90
N CYS A 233 35.68 -7.97 -10.50
CA CYS A 233 34.76 -8.88 -11.20
C CYS A 233 33.27 -8.59 -10.85
N GLY A 234 32.92 -7.31 -10.75
CA GLY A 234 31.61 -6.84 -10.30
C GLY A 234 31.46 -6.75 -8.79
N VAL A 235 32.42 -7.26 -8.00
CA VAL A 235 32.40 -7.24 -6.52
C VAL A 235 33.80 -6.98 -5.95
N ASP A 236 33.96 -5.98 -5.07
CA ASP A 236 35.21 -5.79 -4.32
C ASP A 236 35.27 -6.66 -3.06
N PHE A 237 35.70 -7.91 -3.25
CA PHE A 237 35.98 -8.83 -2.14
C PHE A 237 37.06 -8.31 -1.16
N LYS A 238 37.97 -7.42 -1.58
CA LYS A 238 38.99 -6.82 -0.69
C LYS A 238 38.36 -5.71 0.16
N GLY A 239 37.47 -4.91 -0.42
CA GLY A 239 36.67 -3.88 0.25
C GLY A 239 35.72 -4.48 1.28
N ILE A 240 34.93 -5.50 0.89
CA ILE A 240 34.05 -6.24 1.81
C ILE A 240 34.84 -6.81 2.99
N ALA A 241 35.99 -7.45 2.74
CA ALA A 241 36.84 -7.96 3.81
C ALA A 241 37.42 -6.85 4.71
N ARG A 242 37.79 -5.70 4.13
CA ARG A 242 38.30 -4.53 4.86
C ARG A 242 37.24 -3.92 5.77
N VAL A 243 36.02 -3.72 5.28
CA VAL A 243 34.88 -3.20 6.04
C VAL A 243 34.48 -4.17 7.16
N GLY A 244 34.40 -5.47 6.86
CA GLY A 244 34.12 -6.49 7.89
C GLY A 244 35.18 -6.54 9.00
N ILE A 245 36.46 -6.34 8.67
CA ILE A 245 37.53 -6.20 9.67
C ILE A 245 37.40 -4.88 10.45
N HIS A 246 37.09 -3.76 9.79
CA HIS A 246 36.95 -2.46 10.47
C HIS A 246 35.79 -2.47 11.47
N PHE A 247 34.61 -2.96 11.05
CA PHE A 247 33.42 -3.13 11.89
C PHE A 247 33.70 -3.90 13.19
N ILE A 248 34.49 -4.99 13.10
CA ILE A 248 34.90 -5.79 14.27
C ILE A 248 35.89 -5.02 15.18
N LEU A 249 36.70 -4.12 14.62
CA LEU A 249 37.70 -3.34 15.36
C LEU A 249 37.13 -2.05 15.98
N THR A 250 36.12 -1.42 15.36
CA THR A 250 35.44 -0.20 15.84
C THR A 250 34.21 -0.50 16.70
N GLY A 251 33.90 -1.78 16.97
CA GLY A 251 32.72 -2.17 17.74
C GLY A 251 31.38 -1.90 17.04
N GLY A 252 31.41 -1.61 15.74
CA GLY A 252 30.24 -1.32 14.92
C GLY A 252 29.94 0.16 14.68
N GLU A 253 30.76 1.10 15.19
CA GLU A 253 30.53 2.55 15.04
C GLU A 253 30.66 3.07 13.59
N GLU A 254 31.29 2.31 12.69
CA GLU A 254 31.45 2.67 11.28
C GLU A 254 30.95 1.57 10.34
N VAL A 255 29.90 1.86 9.57
CA VAL A 255 29.39 1.01 8.48
C VAL A 255 29.42 1.81 7.17
N HIS A 256 30.51 1.68 6.42
CA HIS A 256 30.62 2.24 5.08
C HIS A 256 30.06 1.27 4.03
N GLY A 257 29.46 1.82 2.96
CA GLY A 257 28.85 1.05 1.89
C GLY A 257 29.86 0.17 1.16
N ALA A 258 29.68 -1.15 1.22
CA ALA A 258 30.55 -2.14 0.60
C ALA A 258 29.91 -2.81 -0.64
N SER A 259 29.19 -2.02 -1.46
CA SER A 259 28.51 -2.50 -2.67
C SER A 259 29.02 -1.73 -3.89
N THR A 260 29.47 -2.45 -4.91
CA THR A 260 30.01 -1.87 -6.15
C THR A 260 28.94 -1.22 -7.02
N ILE A 261 29.36 -0.43 -8.00
CA ILE A 261 28.50 0.10 -9.08
C ILE A 261 27.72 -1.04 -9.77
N THR A 262 28.40 -2.15 -10.09
CA THR A 262 27.78 -3.30 -10.76
C THR A 262 26.78 -4.05 -9.88
N GLN A 263 27.00 -4.11 -8.56
CA GLN A 263 26.01 -4.61 -7.59
C GLN A 263 24.79 -3.70 -7.46
N GLN A 264 24.97 -2.38 -7.61
CA GLN A 264 23.84 -1.44 -7.60
C GLN A 264 23.01 -1.56 -8.89
N LEU A 265 23.63 -1.66 -10.06
CA LEU A 265 22.93 -1.97 -11.32
C LEU A 265 22.20 -3.33 -11.25
N ALA A 266 22.88 -4.38 -10.79
CA ALA A 266 22.30 -5.71 -10.62
C ALA A 266 21.08 -5.74 -9.68
N ARG A 267 21.09 -4.90 -8.64
CA ARG A 267 19.96 -4.71 -7.71
C ARG A 267 18.81 -3.96 -8.38
N ASN A 268 19.08 -2.89 -9.13
CA ASN A 268 18.05 -2.05 -9.72
C ASN A 268 17.30 -2.80 -10.85
N GLN A 269 18.03 -3.49 -11.74
CA GLN A 269 17.47 -4.10 -12.96
C GLN A 269 16.76 -5.45 -12.73
N TYR A 270 17.22 -6.28 -11.78
CA TYR A 270 16.88 -7.71 -11.74
C TYR A 270 16.33 -8.21 -10.39
N LEU A 271 16.22 -7.37 -9.36
CA LEU A 271 15.90 -7.81 -8.00
C LEU A 271 14.87 -6.90 -7.33
N THR A 272 13.99 -7.54 -6.55
CA THR A 272 13.10 -6.86 -5.59
C THR A 272 13.94 -6.12 -4.53
N ARG A 273 13.35 -5.18 -3.77
CA ARG A 273 14.13 -4.30 -2.88
C ARG A 273 14.43 -4.89 -1.49
N ASP A 274 13.77 -5.97 -1.10
CA ASP A 274 13.78 -6.58 0.23
C ASP A 274 15.19 -6.89 0.78
N VAL A 275 15.44 -6.48 2.02
CA VAL A 275 16.78 -6.49 2.63
C VAL A 275 17.13 -7.87 3.20
N SER A 276 17.28 -8.86 2.32
CA SER A 276 17.59 -10.25 2.68
C SER A 276 19.01 -10.68 2.27
N ILE A 277 19.59 -11.62 3.02
CA ILE A 277 20.88 -12.26 2.68
C ILE A 277 20.76 -13.03 1.35
N ARG A 278 19.59 -13.63 1.08
CA ARG A 278 19.29 -14.31 -0.19
C ARG A 278 19.39 -13.34 -1.37
N ARG A 279 18.73 -12.17 -1.29
CA ARG A 279 18.84 -11.12 -2.29
C ARG A 279 20.29 -10.64 -2.45
N LYS A 280 21.03 -10.41 -1.36
CA LYS A 280 22.43 -9.97 -1.44
C LYS A 280 23.37 -11.01 -2.09
N VAL A 281 23.08 -12.31 -1.96
CA VAL A 281 23.79 -13.36 -2.71
C VAL A 281 23.39 -13.36 -4.19
N LYS A 282 22.09 -13.24 -4.53
CA LYS A 282 21.65 -13.06 -5.93
C LYS A 282 22.30 -11.84 -6.59
N GLU A 283 22.37 -10.72 -5.88
CA GLU A 283 22.99 -9.45 -6.31
C GLU A 283 24.49 -9.62 -6.63
N ILE A 284 25.23 -10.37 -5.79
CA ILE A 284 26.64 -10.74 -6.04
C ILE A 284 26.77 -11.61 -7.29
N ILE A 285 25.87 -12.59 -7.47
CA ILE A 285 25.90 -13.51 -8.60
C ILE A 285 25.65 -12.75 -9.92
N ILE A 286 24.58 -11.96 -9.98
CA ILE A 286 24.20 -11.16 -11.15
C ILE A 286 25.28 -10.12 -11.48
N ALA A 287 25.89 -9.46 -10.49
CA ALA A 287 26.97 -8.50 -10.73
C ALA A 287 28.25 -9.15 -11.31
N MET A 288 28.52 -10.41 -10.95
CA MET A 288 29.60 -11.19 -11.57
C MET A 288 29.26 -11.57 -13.00
N ASP A 289 28.04 -12.09 -13.26
CA ASP A 289 27.59 -12.46 -14.61
C ASP A 289 27.56 -11.25 -15.56
N LEU A 290 27.13 -10.07 -15.08
CA LEU A 290 27.18 -8.82 -15.84
C LEU A 290 28.61 -8.45 -16.24
N THR A 291 29.59 -8.67 -15.35
CA THR A 291 31.01 -8.40 -15.62
C THR A 291 31.68 -9.47 -16.49
N GLU A 292 31.09 -10.66 -16.62
CA GLU A 292 31.54 -11.69 -17.57
C GLU A 292 30.99 -11.42 -18.99
N LYS A 293 29.80 -10.82 -19.11
CA LYS A 293 29.11 -10.56 -20.38
C LYS A 293 29.39 -9.19 -21.00
N TYR A 294 29.38 -8.11 -20.22
CA TYR A 294 29.46 -6.72 -20.68
C TYR A 294 30.79 -6.06 -20.31
N THR A 295 31.20 -5.05 -21.07
CA THR A 295 32.41 -4.28 -20.72
C THR A 295 32.17 -3.39 -19.50
N LYS A 296 33.24 -2.97 -18.82
CA LYS A 296 33.14 -1.99 -17.72
C LYS A 296 32.62 -0.63 -18.19
N GLU A 297 32.82 -0.30 -19.45
CA GLU A 297 32.33 0.94 -20.06
C GLU A 297 30.82 0.85 -20.26
N GLN A 298 30.31 -0.26 -20.80
CA GLN A 298 28.87 -0.56 -20.88
C GLN A 298 28.20 -0.62 -19.50
N ILE A 299 28.82 -1.27 -18.51
CA ILE A 299 28.26 -1.34 -17.14
C ILE A 299 28.17 0.06 -16.50
N MET A 300 29.11 0.96 -16.80
CA MET A 300 29.06 2.36 -16.36
C MET A 300 27.98 3.14 -17.12
N GLU A 301 27.86 2.92 -18.42
CA GLU A 301 26.81 3.50 -19.27
C GLU A 301 25.41 3.14 -18.77
N PHE A 302 25.13 1.85 -18.60
CA PHE A 302 23.87 1.33 -18.08
C PHE A 302 23.55 1.93 -16.69
N TYR A 303 24.52 1.93 -15.77
CA TYR A 303 24.35 2.49 -14.43
C TYR A 303 24.08 4.00 -14.41
N ILE A 304 24.79 4.79 -15.22
CA ILE A 304 24.63 6.25 -15.26
C ILE A 304 23.31 6.68 -15.93
N ASN A 305 22.74 5.84 -16.80
CA ASN A 305 21.44 6.07 -17.45
C ASN A 305 20.25 5.50 -16.66
N ASP A 306 20.40 4.38 -15.94
CA ASP A 306 19.38 3.82 -15.03
C ASP A 306 19.17 4.70 -13.78
N ILE A 307 20.25 5.12 -13.11
CA ILE A 307 20.12 5.37 -11.68
C ILE A 307 19.29 6.61 -11.30
N ASN A 308 18.51 6.48 -10.22
CA ASN A 308 17.58 7.48 -9.71
C ASN A 308 18.30 8.65 -9.00
N PHE A 309 18.13 9.88 -9.52
CA PHE A 309 18.65 11.15 -8.98
C PHE A 309 17.57 11.94 -8.21
N ALA A 310 16.58 11.25 -7.64
CA ALA A 310 15.38 11.79 -6.99
C ALA A 310 14.43 12.56 -7.93
N ASN A 311 13.22 12.85 -7.43
CA ASN A 311 12.22 13.68 -8.12
C ASN A 311 11.90 13.21 -9.56
N THR A 312 11.78 11.89 -9.73
CA THR A 312 11.54 11.16 -11.00
C THR A 312 12.56 11.38 -12.12
N TYR A 313 13.73 11.95 -11.82
CA TYR A 313 14.88 11.94 -12.73
C TYR A 313 15.64 10.62 -12.59
N TYR A 314 15.52 9.75 -13.59
CA TYR A 314 16.35 8.57 -13.80
C TYR A 314 17.37 8.92 -14.89
N GLY A 315 18.65 8.61 -14.65
CA GLY A 315 19.73 8.95 -15.56
C GLY A 315 20.30 10.37 -15.42
N LEU A 316 21.61 10.50 -15.68
CA LEU A 316 22.36 11.74 -15.45
C LEU A 316 21.88 12.92 -16.33
N GLN A 317 21.52 12.67 -17.59
CA GLN A 317 21.03 13.72 -18.51
C GLN A 317 19.66 14.26 -18.08
N ALA A 318 18.79 13.41 -17.54
CA ALA A 318 17.52 13.83 -16.96
C ALA A 318 17.74 14.72 -15.73
N ALA A 319 18.67 14.32 -14.85
CA ALA A 319 19.04 15.09 -13.67
C ALA A 319 19.71 16.43 -14.03
N ALA A 320 20.59 16.47 -15.04
CA ALA A 320 21.24 17.69 -15.53
C ALA A 320 20.20 18.72 -16.01
N ARG A 321 19.26 18.29 -16.86
CA ARG A 321 18.19 19.16 -17.38
C ARG A 321 17.19 19.54 -16.30
N GLY A 322 16.76 18.59 -15.47
CA GLY A 322 15.76 18.79 -14.42
C GLY A 322 16.22 19.76 -13.33
N TYR A 323 17.46 19.61 -12.83
CA TYR A 323 17.99 20.44 -11.74
C TYR A 323 18.75 21.68 -12.20
N PHE A 324 19.32 21.72 -13.41
CA PHE A 324 20.16 22.85 -13.83
C PHE A 324 19.79 23.47 -15.19
N GLY A 325 18.83 22.90 -15.93
CA GLY A 325 18.46 23.40 -17.26
C GLY A 325 19.60 23.29 -18.29
N LYS A 326 20.48 22.29 -18.10
CA LYS A 326 21.71 22.05 -18.86
C LYS A 326 21.78 20.62 -19.38
N ASP A 327 22.57 20.39 -20.42
CA ASP A 327 23.02 19.05 -20.77
C ASP A 327 24.18 18.60 -19.86
N ALA A 328 24.40 17.29 -19.71
CA ALA A 328 25.32 16.74 -18.72
C ALA A 328 26.78 17.19 -18.94
N ASP A 329 27.20 17.38 -20.19
CA ASP A 329 28.52 17.88 -20.57
C ASP A 329 28.71 19.39 -20.33
N GLU A 330 27.62 20.14 -20.14
CA GLU A 330 27.64 21.56 -19.74
C GLU A 330 27.75 21.76 -18.21
N LEU A 331 27.67 20.69 -17.41
CA LEU A 331 27.75 20.78 -15.95
C LEU A 331 29.16 21.18 -15.48
N SER A 332 29.23 22.00 -14.42
CA SER A 332 30.50 22.21 -13.72
C SER A 332 30.94 20.95 -12.97
N LEU A 333 32.21 20.90 -12.55
CA LEU A 333 32.71 19.85 -11.65
C LEU A 333 31.88 19.78 -10.35
N SER A 334 31.47 20.94 -9.81
CA SER A 334 30.65 21.03 -8.60
C SER A 334 29.24 20.51 -8.82
N GLN A 335 28.57 20.93 -9.90
CA GLN A 335 27.24 20.44 -10.29
C GLN A 335 27.25 18.93 -10.56
N THR A 336 28.31 18.42 -11.21
CA THR A 336 28.48 16.99 -11.48
C THR A 336 28.62 16.18 -10.19
N ALA A 337 29.52 16.59 -9.28
CA ALA A 337 29.68 15.95 -7.98
C ALA A 337 28.43 16.07 -7.10
N TYR A 338 27.64 17.13 -7.27
CA TYR A 338 26.36 17.33 -6.57
C TYR A 338 25.27 16.38 -7.07
N LEU A 339 25.17 16.12 -8.38
CA LEU A 339 24.26 15.08 -8.89
C LEU A 339 24.72 13.69 -8.42
N CYS A 340 26.03 13.40 -8.50
CA CYS A 340 26.59 12.11 -8.04
C CYS A 340 26.42 11.87 -6.53
N ALA A 341 26.05 12.88 -5.74
CA ALA A 341 25.69 12.71 -4.34
C ALA A 341 24.33 12.01 -4.13
N ILE A 342 23.39 12.20 -5.06
CA ILE A 342 21.97 11.85 -4.84
C ILE A 342 21.72 10.32 -4.84
N PRO A 343 22.22 9.52 -5.81
CA PRO A 343 21.77 8.14 -6.04
C PRO A 343 21.90 7.15 -4.88
N ASN A 344 22.85 7.38 -3.99
CA ASN A 344 23.11 6.49 -2.85
C ASN A 344 21.97 6.53 -1.80
N SER A 345 21.23 7.62 -1.72
CA SER A 345 19.98 7.71 -0.94
C SER A 345 19.12 8.89 -1.47
N PRO A 346 18.35 8.69 -2.56
CA PRO A 346 17.73 9.78 -3.31
C PRO A 346 16.79 10.65 -2.46
N SER A 347 16.06 10.04 -1.52
CA SER A 347 15.18 10.76 -0.59
C SER A 347 15.94 11.63 0.42
N TYR A 348 17.09 11.17 0.93
CA TYR A 348 17.88 11.88 1.95
C TYR A 348 18.75 13.00 1.36
N TYR A 349 19.18 12.84 0.11
CA TYR A 349 19.96 13.81 -0.66
C TYR A 349 19.11 14.60 -1.67
N ASN A 350 17.78 14.59 -1.54
CA ASN A 350 16.87 15.21 -2.49
C ASN A 350 17.12 16.74 -2.61
N PRO A 351 17.53 17.28 -3.77
CA PRO A 351 17.89 18.70 -3.91
C PRO A 351 16.76 19.70 -3.61
N TYR A 352 15.49 19.29 -3.69
CA TYR A 352 14.33 20.15 -3.39
C TYR A 352 13.87 20.07 -1.93
N ARG A 353 14.38 19.14 -1.12
CA ARG A 353 13.98 18.95 0.29
C ARG A 353 15.14 19.09 1.27
N HIS A 354 16.33 18.61 0.89
CA HIS A 354 17.53 18.51 1.71
C HIS A 354 18.81 18.90 0.93
N PRO A 355 18.84 20.07 0.25
CA PRO A 355 20.01 20.50 -0.54
C PRO A 355 21.30 20.56 0.29
N GLU A 356 21.20 20.85 1.59
CA GLU A 356 22.32 20.87 2.53
C GLU A 356 22.96 19.49 2.77
N ASN A 357 22.21 18.39 2.58
CA ASN A 357 22.78 17.04 2.67
C ASN A 357 23.50 16.67 1.37
N ALA A 358 22.94 17.03 0.22
CA ALA A 358 23.60 16.86 -1.07
C ALA A 358 24.90 17.69 -1.17
N LEU A 359 24.91 18.94 -0.66
CA LEU A 359 26.13 19.77 -0.57
C LEU A 359 27.23 19.11 0.27
N LYS A 360 26.92 18.63 1.49
CA LYS A 360 27.92 17.94 2.34
C LYS A 360 28.52 16.71 1.64
N ARG A 361 27.71 15.99 0.85
CA ARG A 361 28.17 14.80 0.12
C ARG A 361 28.92 15.14 -1.18
N ARG A 362 28.53 16.20 -1.91
CA ARG A 362 29.32 16.79 -2.99
C ARG A 362 30.74 17.08 -2.52
N ASP A 363 30.89 17.74 -1.38
CA ASP A 363 32.19 18.10 -0.83
C ASP A 363 33.03 16.86 -0.47
N LYS A 364 32.41 15.80 0.07
CA LYS A 364 33.07 14.50 0.25
C LYS A 364 33.52 13.90 -1.08
N ILE A 365 32.66 13.87 -2.10
CA ILE A 365 32.95 13.32 -3.43
C ILE A 365 34.14 14.05 -4.08
N LEU A 366 34.17 15.38 -4.02
CA LEU A 366 35.30 16.17 -4.50
C LEU A 366 36.60 15.79 -3.73
N GLY A 367 36.52 15.60 -2.42
CA GLY A 367 37.63 15.09 -1.62
C GLY A 367 38.09 13.68 -2.01
N ASP A 368 37.16 12.75 -2.28
CA ASP A 368 37.48 11.39 -2.76
C ASP A 368 38.15 11.44 -4.15
N MET A 369 37.66 12.30 -5.05
CA MET A 369 38.23 12.51 -6.40
C MET A 369 39.65 13.10 -6.32
N LEU A 370 39.89 14.03 -5.40
CA LEU A 370 41.22 14.59 -5.13
C LEU A 370 42.18 13.53 -4.57
N GLU A 371 41.73 12.69 -3.64
CA GLU A 371 42.53 11.58 -3.08
C GLU A 371 42.95 10.57 -4.16
N MET A 372 42.06 10.29 -5.12
CA MET A 372 42.35 9.42 -6.26
C MET A 372 43.13 10.12 -7.40
N GLY A 373 43.41 11.42 -7.29
CA GLY A 373 44.14 12.18 -8.31
C GLY A 373 43.35 12.43 -9.59
N TYR A 374 42.01 12.41 -9.53
CA TYR A 374 41.12 12.72 -10.65
C TYR A 374 40.95 14.21 -10.91
N ILE A 375 41.28 15.07 -9.93
CA ILE A 375 41.24 16.53 -9.98
C ILE A 375 42.44 17.13 -9.22
N THR A 376 42.81 18.38 -9.48
CA THR A 376 43.83 19.11 -8.71
C THR A 376 43.26 19.75 -7.44
N GLN A 377 44.13 20.27 -6.57
CA GLN A 377 43.72 21.05 -5.41
C GLN A 377 43.01 22.35 -5.83
N GLU A 378 43.46 23.02 -6.88
CA GLU A 378 42.81 24.23 -7.40
C GLU A 378 41.41 23.93 -7.95
N GLU A 379 41.23 22.80 -8.63
CA GLU A 379 39.93 22.34 -9.15
C GLU A 379 38.97 21.95 -8.01
N HIS A 380 39.48 21.24 -6.99
CA HIS A 380 38.74 20.91 -5.77
C HIS A 380 38.26 22.18 -5.04
N ASP A 381 39.17 23.11 -4.75
CA ASP A 381 38.88 24.30 -3.96
C ASP A 381 37.90 25.23 -4.71
N ALA A 382 38.05 25.34 -6.03
CA ALA A 382 37.09 26.04 -6.88
C ALA A 382 35.69 25.38 -6.83
N ALA A 383 35.60 24.06 -7.03
CA ALA A 383 34.33 23.34 -7.04
C ALA A 383 33.62 23.35 -5.68
N VAL A 384 34.34 23.23 -4.56
CA VAL A 384 33.74 23.36 -3.22
C VAL A 384 33.21 24.79 -2.98
N SER A 385 33.90 25.81 -3.51
CA SER A 385 33.48 27.22 -3.40
C SER A 385 32.28 27.62 -4.27
N GLU A 386 31.88 26.77 -5.22
CA GLU A 386 30.77 27.05 -6.13
C GLU A 386 29.41 26.97 -5.42
N GLU A 387 28.59 28.01 -5.56
CA GLU A 387 27.24 28.06 -4.99
C GLU A 387 26.25 27.33 -5.90
N ILE A 388 25.72 26.19 -5.43
CA ILE A 388 24.77 25.37 -6.18
C ILE A 388 23.35 25.92 -6.00
N SER A 389 22.74 26.35 -7.10
CA SER A 389 21.32 26.67 -7.20
C SER A 389 20.66 25.69 -8.18
N VAL A 390 19.55 25.08 -7.76
CA VAL A 390 18.76 24.16 -8.59
C VAL A 390 17.47 24.82 -9.10
N SER A 391 17.17 24.64 -10.37
CA SER A 391 15.91 25.05 -11.00
C SER A 391 14.79 24.04 -10.72
N ARG A 392 13.54 24.47 -10.96
CA ARG A 392 12.40 23.59 -11.23
C ARG A 392 11.78 23.99 -12.56
N THR A 393 11.62 23.04 -13.47
CA THR A 393 10.81 23.23 -14.68
C THR A 393 9.34 23.09 -14.31
N SER A 394 8.55 24.16 -14.40
CA SER A 394 7.11 24.10 -14.24
C SER A 394 6.43 23.67 -15.54
N TYR A 395 5.74 22.53 -15.48
CA TYR A 395 4.71 22.14 -16.45
C TYR A 395 3.33 22.48 -15.87
N GLU A 396 2.31 22.67 -16.73
CA GLU A 396 0.94 22.90 -16.25
C GLU A 396 0.38 21.61 -15.62
N MET A 397 0.36 21.57 -14.29
CA MET A 397 0.05 20.35 -13.54
C MET A 397 -1.47 20.17 -13.34
N LYS A 398 -2.10 19.28 -14.12
CA LYS A 398 -3.45 18.77 -13.81
C LYS A 398 -3.36 17.97 -12.51
N ASN A 399 -3.98 18.44 -11.43
CA ASN A 399 -3.61 18.05 -10.07
C ASN A 399 -4.41 16.84 -9.56
N TYR A 400 -5.73 17.00 -9.41
CA TYR A 400 -6.60 15.98 -8.84
C TYR A 400 -6.90 14.87 -9.88
N GLU A 401 -6.95 15.25 -11.15
CA GLU A 401 -7.17 14.36 -12.28
C GLU A 401 -6.03 13.34 -12.42
N THR A 402 -4.80 13.83 -12.49
CA THR A 402 -3.60 12.99 -12.66
C THR A 402 -3.35 12.10 -11.45
N THR A 403 -3.51 12.63 -10.23
CA THR A 403 -3.31 11.83 -9.01
C THR A 403 -4.28 10.65 -8.94
N TYR A 404 -5.51 10.81 -9.43
CA TYR A 404 -6.47 9.72 -9.52
C TYR A 404 -6.16 8.73 -10.65
N ALA A 405 -5.81 9.22 -11.85
CA ALA A 405 -5.42 8.36 -12.96
C ALA A 405 -4.20 7.49 -12.65
N ILE A 406 -3.24 8.03 -11.89
CA ILE A 406 -2.11 7.27 -11.34
C ILE A 406 -2.61 6.18 -10.38
N ASP A 407 -3.44 6.54 -9.39
CA ASP A 407 -3.92 5.57 -8.38
C ASP A 407 -4.72 4.41 -9.01
N CYS A 408 -5.61 4.71 -9.97
CA CYS A 408 -6.31 3.68 -10.76
C CYS A 408 -5.34 2.74 -11.48
N ALA A 409 -4.28 3.27 -12.09
CA ALA A 409 -3.33 2.48 -12.87
C ALA A 409 -2.37 1.67 -12.00
N VAL A 410 -1.96 2.21 -10.84
CA VAL A 410 -1.20 1.45 -9.83
C VAL A 410 -2.06 0.33 -9.24
N ARG A 411 -3.31 0.63 -8.84
CA ARG A 411 -4.26 -0.39 -8.35
C ARG A 411 -4.66 -1.40 -9.44
N TRP A 412 -4.52 -1.07 -10.73
CA TRP A 412 -4.64 -2.04 -11.82
C TRP A 412 -3.41 -2.95 -11.92
N LEU A 413 -2.19 -2.39 -12.05
CA LEU A 413 -0.93 -3.16 -12.10
C LEU A 413 -0.76 -4.10 -10.91
N MET A 414 -1.08 -3.65 -9.70
CA MET A 414 -1.08 -4.48 -8.49
C MET A 414 -1.90 -5.77 -8.66
N ARG A 415 -3.03 -5.75 -9.40
CA ARG A 415 -3.86 -6.95 -9.62
C ARG A 415 -3.24 -7.91 -10.61
N GLU A 416 -2.60 -7.42 -11.66
CA GLU A 416 -1.92 -8.27 -12.65
C GLU A 416 -0.67 -8.94 -12.05
N ASP A 417 0.01 -8.26 -11.12
CA ASP A 417 1.03 -8.83 -10.22
C ASP A 417 0.48 -9.87 -9.21
N GLY A 418 -0.84 -10.04 -9.14
CA GLY A 418 -1.50 -10.98 -8.23
C GLY A 418 -1.74 -10.47 -6.81
N PHE A 419 -1.60 -9.17 -6.53
CA PHE A 419 -1.95 -8.60 -5.23
C PHE A 419 -3.45 -8.77 -4.94
N THR A 420 -3.76 -9.36 -3.79
CA THR A 420 -5.15 -9.62 -3.36
C THR A 420 -5.62 -8.50 -2.45
N PHE A 421 -6.50 -7.64 -2.98
CA PHE A 421 -7.12 -6.55 -2.23
C PHE A 421 -8.16 -7.09 -1.22
N GLU A 422 -8.06 -6.65 0.03
CA GLU A 422 -8.99 -6.95 1.11
C GLU A 422 -9.68 -5.68 1.62
N TYR A 423 -10.93 -5.82 2.06
CA TYR A 423 -11.90 -4.71 2.20
C TYR A 423 -12.74 -4.79 3.49
N GLY A 424 -12.26 -5.51 4.51
CA GLY A 424 -13.06 -5.79 5.71
C GLY A 424 -12.38 -6.73 6.69
N PHE A 425 -11.93 -6.18 7.81
CA PHE A 425 -11.02 -6.85 8.74
C PHE A 425 -11.70 -7.13 10.08
N THR A 426 -11.62 -8.37 10.56
CA THR A 426 -12.18 -8.78 11.87
C THR A 426 -11.15 -8.82 13.00
N ASN A 427 -9.86 -8.66 12.69
CA ASN A 427 -8.81 -8.36 13.67
C ASN A 427 -7.82 -7.32 13.12
N TYR A 428 -7.11 -6.63 14.02
CA TYR A 428 -6.21 -5.54 13.66
C TYR A 428 -4.81 -5.99 13.22
N ASP A 429 -4.42 -7.24 13.45
CA ASP A 429 -3.11 -7.78 13.06
C ASP A 429 -3.12 -8.11 11.57
N ASP A 430 -4.19 -8.75 11.08
CA ASP A 430 -4.47 -8.96 9.65
C ASP A 430 -4.48 -7.62 8.90
N TYR A 431 -5.20 -6.61 9.43
CA TYR A 431 -5.26 -5.27 8.85
C TYR A 431 -3.88 -4.62 8.73
N ARG A 432 -3.02 -4.72 9.76
CA ARG A 432 -1.66 -4.14 9.70
C ARG A 432 -0.76 -4.89 8.71
N ALA A 433 -0.85 -6.21 8.66
CA ALA A 433 -0.12 -7.02 7.68
C ALA A 433 -0.57 -6.72 6.23
N TYR A 434 -1.88 -6.50 6.03
CA TYR A 434 -2.43 -6.06 4.74
C TYR A 434 -1.92 -4.67 4.34
N GLN A 435 -1.92 -3.70 5.27
CA GLN A 435 -1.41 -2.34 4.98
C GLN A 435 0.09 -2.34 4.66
N GLU A 436 0.91 -3.11 5.38
CA GLU A 436 2.36 -3.25 5.10
C GLU A 436 2.60 -3.85 3.69
N ALA A 437 1.85 -4.90 3.32
CA ALA A 437 1.92 -5.49 1.98
C ALA A 437 1.32 -4.58 0.88
N TYR A 438 0.29 -3.79 1.19
CA TYR A 438 -0.31 -2.82 0.28
C TYR A 438 0.68 -1.70 -0.03
N GLU A 439 1.31 -1.09 0.98
CA GLU A 439 2.31 -0.03 0.80
C GLU A 439 3.50 -0.52 -0.06
N GLU A 440 4.04 -1.71 0.22
CA GLU A 440 5.14 -2.29 -0.58
C GLU A 440 4.73 -2.55 -2.04
N SER A 441 3.56 -3.16 -2.27
CA SER A 441 3.12 -3.48 -3.63
C SER A 441 2.68 -2.23 -4.42
N TYR A 442 2.10 -1.23 -3.74
CA TYR A 442 1.69 0.04 -4.34
C TYR A 442 2.91 0.86 -4.79
N ASP A 443 3.93 1.05 -3.94
CA ASP A 443 5.13 1.79 -4.34
C ASP A 443 5.93 1.05 -5.44
N ARG A 444 5.91 -0.30 -5.46
CA ARG A 444 6.51 -1.09 -6.56
C ARG A 444 5.77 -0.90 -7.89
N ALA A 445 4.46 -1.14 -7.91
CA ALA A 445 3.63 -0.96 -9.11
C ALA A 445 3.58 0.50 -9.60
N LYS A 446 3.83 1.46 -8.71
CA LYS A 446 3.96 2.88 -9.04
C LYS A 446 5.31 3.24 -9.66
N ASP A 447 6.43 2.72 -9.15
CA ASP A 447 7.72 2.90 -9.81
C ASP A 447 7.69 2.27 -11.23
N GLU A 448 7.08 1.10 -11.37
CA GLU A 448 6.79 0.47 -12.67
C GLU A 448 5.91 1.36 -13.55
N LEU A 449 4.77 1.86 -13.06
CA LEU A 449 3.90 2.76 -13.82
C LEU A 449 4.63 4.01 -14.31
N TYR A 450 5.53 4.58 -13.52
CA TYR A 450 6.24 5.81 -13.88
C TYR A 450 7.31 5.61 -14.96
N THR A 451 7.91 4.41 -15.00
CA THR A 451 9.07 4.08 -15.84
C THR A 451 8.73 3.16 -17.02
N GLY A 452 7.62 2.42 -16.99
CA GLY A 452 7.31 1.35 -17.95
C GLY A 452 6.78 1.78 -19.32
N GLY A 453 6.74 3.09 -19.64
CA GLY A 453 6.37 3.58 -20.97
C GLY A 453 4.90 3.48 -21.36
N TYR A 454 4.01 3.36 -20.38
CA TYR A 454 2.58 3.12 -20.62
C TYR A 454 1.85 4.32 -21.20
N ARG A 455 0.85 4.08 -22.06
CA ARG A 455 -0.11 5.11 -22.52
C ARG A 455 -1.48 4.87 -21.90
N ILE A 456 -1.80 5.66 -20.87
CA ILE A 456 -2.97 5.49 -20.01
C ILE A 456 -4.07 6.43 -20.50
N TYR A 457 -5.12 5.90 -21.13
CA TYR A 457 -6.23 6.70 -21.66
C TYR A 457 -7.40 6.68 -20.69
N THR A 458 -7.88 7.86 -20.33
CA THR A 458 -8.89 8.02 -19.26
C THR A 458 -10.22 8.58 -19.76
N SER A 459 -11.26 8.41 -18.94
CA SER A 459 -12.58 9.05 -19.09
C SER A 459 -12.64 10.47 -18.52
N LEU A 460 -11.52 11.00 -18.02
CA LEU A 460 -11.47 12.32 -17.37
C LEU A 460 -11.67 13.42 -18.42
N ASP A 461 -12.70 14.25 -18.22
CA ASP A 461 -13.17 15.26 -19.15
C ASP A 461 -12.82 16.66 -18.62
N PRO A 462 -11.95 17.45 -19.30
CA PRO A 462 -11.54 18.77 -18.81
C PRO A 462 -12.69 19.78 -18.62
N ALA A 463 -13.79 19.66 -19.37
CA ALA A 463 -14.94 20.53 -19.21
C ALA A 463 -15.78 20.13 -17.98
N LYS A 464 -16.01 18.83 -17.76
CA LYS A 464 -16.67 18.32 -16.54
C LYS A 464 -15.83 18.58 -15.29
N GLN A 465 -14.51 18.46 -15.39
CA GLN A 465 -13.56 18.82 -14.34
C GLN A 465 -13.66 20.31 -13.99
N SER A 466 -13.70 21.19 -15.00
CA SER A 466 -13.89 22.64 -14.80
C SER A 466 -15.23 22.96 -14.12
N ILE A 467 -16.31 22.23 -14.46
CA ILE A 467 -17.62 22.35 -13.81
C ILE A 467 -17.54 21.97 -12.31
N LEU A 468 -16.92 20.83 -11.97
CA LEU A 468 -16.78 20.39 -10.58
C LEU A 468 -15.90 21.34 -9.76
N GLN A 469 -14.74 21.74 -10.30
CA GLN A 469 -13.82 22.65 -9.61
C GLN A 469 -14.49 24.01 -9.37
N SER A 470 -15.17 24.56 -10.38
CA SER A 470 -15.95 25.80 -10.25
C SER A 470 -17.03 25.72 -9.17
N ALA A 471 -17.71 24.58 -9.05
CA ALA A 471 -18.74 24.38 -8.03
C ALA A 471 -18.14 24.34 -6.61
N VAL A 472 -17.03 23.62 -6.41
CA VAL A 472 -16.31 23.55 -5.12
C VAL A 472 -15.78 24.94 -4.72
N ASP A 473 -15.12 25.64 -5.64
CA ASP A 473 -14.50 26.94 -5.37
C ASP A 473 -15.54 28.01 -5.04
N GLN A 474 -16.63 28.09 -5.81
CA GLN A 474 -17.70 29.07 -5.58
C GLN A 474 -18.49 28.74 -4.32
N GLY A 475 -18.80 27.46 -4.07
CA GLY A 475 -19.53 27.02 -2.88
C GLY A 475 -18.77 27.24 -1.56
N LEU A 476 -17.44 27.32 -1.60
CA LEU A 476 -16.57 27.58 -0.44
C LEU A 476 -15.93 28.97 -0.42
N SER A 477 -16.23 29.83 -1.41
CA SER A 477 -15.67 31.18 -1.56
C SER A 477 -15.93 32.16 -0.40
N PHE A 478 -16.84 31.82 0.52
CA PHE A 478 -17.10 32.59 1.75
C PHE A 478 -15.98 32.45 2.80
N ASP A 479 -15.14 31.42 2.69
CA ASP A 479 -14.00 31.18 3.57
C ASP A 479 -12.70 31.41 2.80
N ALA A 480 -11.81 32.22 3.37
CA ALA A 480 -10.51 32.57 2.82
C ALA A 480 -9.37 32.29 3.80
N GLU A 481 -9.60 31.46 4.82
CA GLU A 481 -8.53 31.03 5.73
C GLU A 481 -7.60 30.04 5.01
N THR A 482 -6.30 30.24 5.14
CA THR A 482 -5.26 29.33 4.66
C THR A 482 -4.41 28.83 5.82
N ALA A 483 -3.90 27.61 5.70
CA ALA A 483 -2.87 27.09 6.58
C ALA A 483 -1.50 27.74 6.27
N GLU A 484 -0.49 27.49 7.10
CA GLU A 484 0.85 28.10 6.99
C GLU A 484 1.56 27.79 5.66
N ASN A 485 1.14 26.74 4.95
CA ASN A 485 1.61 26.34 3.62
C ASN A 485 0.81 26.96 2.46
N GLY A 486 -0.08 27.93 2.71
CA GLY A 486 -0.89 28.61 1.70
C GLY A 486 -2.13 27.85 1.21
N ILE A 487 -2.28 26.57 1.57
CA ILE A 487 -3.44 25.74 1.23
C ILE A 487 -4.69 26.26 1.97
N TYR A 488 -5.84 26.33 1.31
CA TYR A 488 -7.10 26.71 1.97
C TYR A 488 -7.43 25.75 3.12
N ALA A 489 -7.80 26.30 4.28
CA ALA A 489 -8.15 25.50 5.45
C ALA A 489 -9.47 24.76 5.24
N LEU A 490 -10.53 25.50 4.86
CA LEU A 490 -11.82 24.89 4.51
C LEU A 490 -11.74 24.32 3.09
N GLN A 491 -11.91 23.00 3.00
CA GLN A 491 -11.77 22.22 1.78
C GLN A 491 -13.08 21.51 1.42
N GLY A 492 -13.19 21.12 0.15
CA GLY A 492 -14.26 20.28 -0.34
C GLY A 492 -13.73 19.34 -1.40
N ALA A 493 -14.36 18.18 -1.54
CA ALA A 493 -14.05 17.19 -2.55
C ALA A 493 -15.32 16.82 -3.31
N ALA A 494 -15.21 16.60 -4.62
CA ALA A 494 -16.32 16.23 -5.49
C ALA A 494 -15.88 15.16 -6.49
N VAL A 495 -16.73 14.17 -6.74
CA VAL A 495 -16.50 13.10 -7.71
C VAL A 495 -17.74 12.97 -8.59
N ALA A 496 -17.55 12.89 -9.92
CA ALA A 496 -18.61 12.65 -10.88
C ALA A 496 -18.38 11.33 -11.62
N VAL A 497 -19.32 10.40 -11.44
CA VAL A 497 -19.40 9.12 -12.14
C VAL A 497 -20.50 9.20 -13.20
N ASN A 498 -20.20 8.81 -14.44
CA ASN A 498 -21.19 8.59 -15.49
C ASN A 498 -21.90 7.25 -15.20
N ASN A 499 -23.23 7.27 -15.14
CA ASN A 499 -24.00 6.09 -14.73
C ASN A 499 -24.15 5.04 -15.84
N ASP A 500 -24.08 5.41 -17.12
CA ASP A 500 -24.08 4.43 -18.22
C ASP A 500 -22.81 3.58 -18.17
N THR A 501 -21.64 4.22 -18.05
CA THR A 501 -20.32 3.55 -18.09
C THR A 501 -19.88 3.02 -16.73
N GLY A 502 -20.21 3.72 -15.63
CA GLY A 502 -19.66 3.49 -14.30
C GLY A 502 -18.30 4.17 -14.07
N LYS A 503 -17.77 4.89 -15.06
CA LYS A 503 -16.45 5.54 -15.00
C LYS A 503 -16.52 6.93 -14.36
N VAL A 504 -15.42 7.32 -13.71
CA VAL A 504 -15.22 8.68 -13.19
C VAL A 504 -14.82 9.61 -14.33
N GLU A 505 -15.61 10.65 -14.58
CA GLU A 505 -15.33 11.63 -15.64
C GLU A 505 -14.82 12.98 -15.11
N ALA A 506 -14.93 13.22 -13.80
CA ALA A 506 -14.32 14.37 -13.12
C ALA A 506 -14.10 14.08 -11.64
N ILE A 507 -12.99 14.55 -11.09
CA ILE A 507 -12.60 14.33 -9.69
C ILE A 507 -11.80 15.51 -9.13
N VAL A 508 -12.28 16.09 -8.04
CA VAL A 508 -11.73 17.29 -7.39
C VAL A 508 -11.47 16.96 -5.92
N GLY A 509 -10.19 17.07 -5.51
CA GLY A 509 -9.73 16.74 -4.16
C GLY A 509 -9.56 17.94 -3.22
N GLY A 510 -9.91 19.14 -3.67
CA GLY A 510 -9.76 20.38 -2.94
C GLY A 510 -10.15 21.60 -3.78
N ARG A 511 -10.06 22.78 -3.18
CA ARG A 511 -10.21 24.06 -3.89
C ARG A 511 -9.04 24.33 -4.84
N SER A 512 -9.25 25.18 -5.82
CA SER A 512 -8.19 25.75 -6.66
C SER A 512 -7.26 26.62 -5.79
N GLN A 513 -5.96 26.41 -5.93
CA GLN A 513 -4.92 27.09 -5.16
C GLN A 513 -3.57 26.95 -5.88
N GLU A 514 -2.76 28.02 -5.89
CA GLU A 514 -1.46 28.04 -6.57
C GLU A 514 -0.49 27.05 -5.92
N THR A 515 0.09 26.13 -6.71
CA THR A 515 1.02 25.12 -6.20
C THR A 515 1.86 24.48 -7.31
N ASP A 516 3.15 24.26 -7.05
CA ASP A 516 4.08 23.59 -7.97
C ASP A 516 4.13 22.06 -7.80
N THR A 517 3.20 21.49 -7.02
CA THR A 517 3.23 20.08 -6.58
C THR A 517 1.83 19.51 -6.40
N TYR A 518 1.65 18.21 -6.69
CA TYR A 518 0.40 17.51 -6.39
C TYR A 518 0.01 17.69 -4.92
N THR A 519 -1.25 18.05 -4.67
CA THR A 519 -1.79 18.22 -3.32
C THR A 519 -2.62 17.00 -2.91
N LEU A 520 -2.94 16.88 -1.62
CA LEU A 520 -3.80 15.81 -1.10
C LEU A 520 -5.12 15.77 -1.87
N ASN A 521 -5.36 14.71 -2.63
CA ASN A 521 -6.60 14.51 -3.36
C ASN A 521 -7.65 13.88 -2.46
N ARG A 522 -8.36 14.72 -1.70
CA ARG A 522 -9.32 14.28 -0.66
C ARG A 522 -10.51 13.47 -1.19
N ALA A 523 -10.70 13.40 -2.51
CA ALA A 523 -11.76 12.60 -3.10
C ALA A 523 -11.55 11.10 -2.89
N PHE A 524 -10.29 10.63 -2.97
CA PHE A 524 -9.92 9.22 -2.72
C PHE A 524 -8.89 9.08 -1.58
N GLN A 525 -7.99 10.04 -1.37
CA GLN A 525 -6.92 9.96 -0.36
C GLN A 525 -7.32 10.40 1.06
N SER A 526 -8.59 10.74 1.31
CA SER A 526 -9.03 11.18 2.63
C SER A 526 -10.31 10.49 3.08
N PHE A 527 -10.14 9.47 3.93
CA PHE A 527 -11.23 8.82 4.64
C PHE A 527 -11.85 9.78 5.65
N ARG A 528 -13.18 9.91 5.62
CA ARG A 528 -13.98 10.87 6.39
C ARG A 528 -15.24 10.20 6.91
N GLN A 529 -15.68 10.50 8.12
CA GLN A 529 -16.90 9.90 8.65
C GLN A 529 -18.11 10.34 7.80
N PRO A 530 -18.89 9.41 7.20
CA PRO A 530 -20.01 9.75 6.30
C PRO A 530 -21.18 10.41 7.04
N GLY A 531 -21.30 10.16 8.35
CA GLY A 531 -22.52 10.50 9.08
C GLY A 531 -23.75 9.83 8.42
N SER A 532 -24.85 10.56 8.33
CA SER A 532 -26.10 10.02 7.77
C SER A 532 -26.14 9.80 6.24
N SER A 533 -25.05 9.95 5.48
CA SER A 533 -25.02 9.57 4.05
C SER A 533 -24.92 8.05 3.84
N ILE A 534 -24.32 7.30 4.78
CA ILE A 534 -24.11 5.83 4.67
C ILE A 534 -25.41 5.00 4.76
N LYS A 535 -26.47 5.58 5.35
CA LYS A 535 -27.70 4.86 5.72
C LYS A 535 -28.43 4.13 4.59
N PRO A 536 -28.53 4.65 3.35
CA PRO A 536 -29.10 3.90 2.23
C PRO A 536 -28.36 2.57 2.02
N LEU A 537 -27.03 2.59 2.11
CA LEU A 537 -26.16 1.47 1.75
C LEU A 537 -26.16 0.34 2.79
N ILE A 538 -26.12 0.67 4.09
CA ILE A 538 -25.94 -0.32 5.17
C ILE A 538 -27.15 -0.51 6.09
N VAL A 539 -28.22 0.28 5.94
CA VAL A 539 -29.42 0.18 6.79
C VAL A 539 -30.69 -0.05 5.99
N TYR A 540 -30.93 0.77 4.97
CA TYR A 540 -32.23 0.79 4.29
C TYR A 540 -32.28 -0.12 3.05
N ALA A 541 -31.22 -0.21 2.24
CA ALA A 541 -31.15 -1.17 1.14
C ALA A 541 -31.03 -2.63 1.64
N PRO A 542 -30.23 -2.97 2.68
CA PRO A 542 -30.24 -4.32 3.26
C PRO A 542 -31.63 -4.73 3.77
N ALA A 543 -32.33 -3.86 4.49
CA ALA A 543 -33.69 -4.14 4.93
C ALA A 543 -34.71 -4.30 3.77
N LEU A 544 -34.47 -3.67 2.61
CA LEU A 544 -35.28 -3.90 1.40
C LEU A 544 -34.99 -5.29 0.78
N GLU A 545 -33.74 -5.79 0.84
CA GLU A 545 -33.41 -7.18 0.51
C GLU A 545 -34.07 -8.17 1.48
N ASP A 546 -34.14 -7.82 2.78
CA ASP A 546 -34.93 -8.53 3.81
C ASP A 546 -36.46 -8.43 3.59
N GLY A 547 -36.93 -7.84 2.49
CA GLY A 547 -38.34 -7.77 2.13
C GLY A 547 -39.19 -6.76 2.92
N TYR A 548 -38.56 -5.79 3.60
CA TYR A 548 -39.27 -4.57 3.98
C TYR A 548 -39.68 -3.79 2.72
N ALA A 549 -40.65 -2.90 2.87
CA ALA A 549 -41.10 -1.98 1.82
C ALA A 549 -40.93 -0.52 2.27
N SER A 550 -40.98 0.42 1.34
CA SER A 550 -40.91 1.86 1.61
C SER A 550 -42.01 2.35 2.56
N PHE A 551 -43.15 1.65 2.62
CA PHE A 551 -44.26 1.89 3.54
C PHE A 551 -44.15 1.14 4.88
N SER A 552 -43.22 0.20 5.06
CA SER A 552 -43.04 -0.57 6.28
C SER A 552 -42.84 0.30 7.51
N ARG A 553 -43.33 -0.16 8.65
CA ARG A 553 -43.33 0.60 9.91
C ARG A 553 -42.03 0.43 10.68
N VAL A 554 -41.32 1.54 10.90
CA VAL A 554 -40.08 1.60 11.67
C VAL A 554 -40.23 2.56 12.87
N LYS A 555 -39.50 2.29 13.95
CA LYS A 555 -39.68 2.95 15.26
C LYS A 555 -38.62 4.04 15.47
N ASP A 556 -39.01 5.31 15.46
CA ASP A 556 -38.09 6.43 15.75
C ASP A 556 -37.88 6.55 17.27
N ILE A 557 -36.94 5.76 17.79
CA ILE A 557 -36.55 5.63 19.21
C ILE A 557 -35.52 6.68 19.66
N SER A 558 -35.27 6.78 20.97
CA SER A 558 -34.13 7.55 21.50
C SER A 558 -32.82 6.77 21.35
N VAL A 559 -31.90 7.31 20.53
CA VAL A 559 -30.54 6.75 20.37
C VAL A 559 -29.75 6.79 21.68
N ASP A 560 -29.91 7.83 22.51
CA ASP A 560 -29.21 7.92 23.80
C ASP A 560 -29.77 6.95 24.86
N ALA A 561 -30.97 6.40 24.63
CA ALA A 561 -31.46 5.25 25.38
C ALA A 561 -30.91 3.93 24.81
N ALA A 562 -30.80 3.81 23.48
CA ALA A 562 -30.31 2.63 22.77
C ALA A 562 -28.78 2.40 22.92
N LYS A 563 -28.01 3.46 23.17
CA LYS A 563 -26.57 3.41 23.49
C LYS A 563 -26.25 2.91 24.91
N LYS A 564 -27.25 2.65 25.75
CA LYS A 564 -27.00 2.19 27.13
C LYS A 564 -26.66 0.69 27.12
N PRO A 565 -25.64 0.24 27.89
CA PRO A 565 -25.31 -1.17 27.99
C PRO A 565 -26.54 -2.02 28.37
N GLY A 566 -26.81 -3.07 27.59
CA GLY A 566 -27.96 -3.96 27.80
C GLY A 566 -29.33 -3.38 27.43
N ALA A 567 -29.41 -2.31 26.64
CA ALA A 567 -30.69 -1.76 26.17
C ALA A 567 -31.35 -2.68 25.11
N ASP A 568 -32.57 -3.16 25.40
CA ASP A 568 -33.44 -3.77 24.39
C ASP A 568 -33.98 -2.68 23.44
N VAL A 569 -33.35 -2.60 22.27
CA VAL A 569 -33.66 -1.63 21.21
C VAL A 569 -35.08 -1.76 20.68
N PHE A 570 -35.65 -2.96 20.62
CA PHE A 570 -37.01 -3.18 20.12
C PHE A 570 -38.07 -2.73 21.12
N SER A 571 -37.83 -2.93 22.43
CA SER A 571 -38.74 -2.46 23.49
C SER A 571 -38.73 -0.94 23.68
N LEU A 572 -37.66 -0.22 23.34
CA LEU A 572 -37.54 1.23 23.58
C LEU A 572 -38.72 2.04 23.01
N PRO A 573 -39.24 3.04 23.74
CA PRO A 573 -40.33 3.88 23.24
C PRO A 573 -39.86 4.76 22.07
N GLY A 574 -40.75 4.94 21.09
CA GLY A 574 -40.47 5.71 19.87
C GLY A 574 -41.72 5.87 19.02
N ASN A 575 -41.66 6.77 18.03
CA ASN A 575 -42.79 7.05 17.13
C ASN A 575 -42.75 6.15 15.90
N TRP A 576 -43.86 5.49 15.56
CA TRP A 576 -43.98 4.71 14.32
C TRP A 576 -44.12 5.62 13.10
N ILE A 577 -43.10 5.59 12.23
CA ILE A 577 -43.07 6.26 10.93
C ILE A 577 -42.97 5.20 9.82
N THR A 578 -43.07 5.57 8.54
CA THR A 578 -42.71 4.65 7.45
C THR A 578 -41.21 4.69 7.18
N MET A 579 -40.63 3.62 6.62
CA MET A 579 -39.22 3.58 6.26
C MET A 579 -38.85 4.72 5.28
N ARG A 580 -39.73 5.02 4.33
CA ARG A 580 -39.62 6.21 3.45
C ARG A 580 -39.52 7.52 4.23
N GLN A 581 -40.36 7.73 5.24
CA GLN A 581 -40.27 8.92 6.11
C GLN A 581 -38.98 8.94 6.96
N ALA A 582 -38.43 7.78 7.30
CA ALA A 582 -37.15 7.67 8.02
C ALA A 582 -35.96 8.09 7.13
N VAL A 583 -35.95 7.66 5.86
CA VAL A 583 -34.98 8.10 4.84
C VAL A 583 -35.10 9.60 4.57
N GLU A 584 -36.30 10.05 4.18
CA GLU A 584 -36.60 11.46 3.83
C GLU A 584 -36.19 12.44 4.91
N ARG A 585 -36.44 12.09 6.18
CA ARG A 585 -36.14 12.92 7.35
C ARG A 585 -34.86 12.51 8.08
N SER A 586 -34.05 11.65 7.45
CA SER A 586 -32.74 11.17 7.91
C SER A 586 -32.71 10.68 9.37
N ARG A 587 -33.78 10.04 9.84
CA ARG A 587 -33.98 9.75 11.27
C ARG A 587 -32.91 8.84 11.84
N ASN A 588 -32.43 9.19 13.04
CA ASN A 588 -31.37 8.43 13.73
C ASN A 588 -31.96 7.28 14.55
N GLY A 589 -33.09 7.49 15.23
CA GLY A 589 -33.76 6.45 16.01
C GLY A 589 -34.21 5.29 15.12
N ALA A 590 -34.94 5.62 14.04
CA ALA A 590 -35.41 4.62 13.08
C ALA A 590 -34.27 3.86 12.37
N ALA A 591 -33.14 4.52 12.06
CA ALA A 591 -31.97 3.86 11.48
C ALA A 591 -31.31 2.89 12.47
N TRP A 592 -31.09 3.32 13.72
CA TRP A 592 -30.53 2.46 14.77
C TRP A 592 -31.45 1.27 15.09
N TRP A 593 -32.77 1.50 15.11
CA TRP A 593 -33.76 0.45 15.33
C TRP A 593 -33.76 -0.62 14.24
N LEU A 594 -33.66 -0.20 12.96
CA LEU A 594 -33.64 -1.13 11.82
C LEU A 594 -32.30 -1.85 11.68
N PHE A 595 -31.18 -1.16 11.92
CA PHE A 595 -29.84 -1.78 11.96
C PHE A 595 -29.67 -2.80 13.09
N ASN A 596 -30.57 -2.82 14.08
CA ASN A 596 -30.60 -3.85 15.13
C ASN A 596 -31.29 -5.15 14.67
N GLU A 597 -32.03 -5.13 13.56
CA GLU A 597 -32.53 -6.35 12.90
C GLU A 597 -31.51 -6.88 11.89
N VAL A 598 -31.00 -5.98 11.04
CA VAL A 598 -29.98 -6.22 9.99
C VAL A 598 -28.63 -6.64 10.58
N THR A 599 -28.23 -6.10 11.74
CA THR A 599 -26.90 -6.23 12.40
C THR A 599 -25.76 -5.46 11.73
N PRO A 600 -24.73 -5.03 12.51
CA PRO A 600 -23.52 -4.40 11.96
C PRO A 600 -22.77 -5.26 10.96
N GLU A 601 -22.65 -6.56 11.23
CA GLU A 601 -21.91 -7.53 10.42
C GLU A 601 -22.52 -7.67 9.02
N GLU A 602 -23.84 -7.78 8.93
CA GLU A 602 -24.52 -7.88 7.63
C GLU A 602 -24.52 -6.55 6.90
N GLY A 603 -24.86 -5.45 7.58
CA GLY A 603 -24.93 -4.11 6.99
C GLY A 603 -23.59 -3.66 6.41
N LEU A 604 -22.49 -3.88 7.13
CA LEU A 604 -21.14 -3.59 6.63
C LEU A 604 -20.69 -4.56 5.53
N SER A 605 -21.23 -5.79 5.48
CA SER A 605 -20.94 -6.71 4.35
C SER A 605 -21.30 -6.12 2.99
N TYR A 606 -22.22 -5.15 2.92
CA TYR A 606 -22.52 -4.46 1.66
C TYR A 606 -21.40 -3.48 1.27
N LEU A 607 -20.70 -2.85 2.22
CA LEU A 607 -19.51 -2.03 1.94
C LEU A 607 -18.31 -2.90 1.53
N THR A 608 -18.08 -4.02 2.21
CA THR A 608 -17.01 -4.94 1.82
C THR A 608 -17.31 -5.62 0.47
N LYS A 609 -18.60 -5.87 0.16
CA LYS A 609 -19.03 -6.27 -1.19
C LYS A 609 -18.68 -5.21 -2.24
N MET A 610 -18.85 -3.92 -1.91
CA MET A 610 -18.54 -2.72 -2.71
C MET A 610 -17.11 -2.19 -2.52
N ARG A 611 -16.16 -3.03 -2.09
CA ARG A 611 -14.72 -2.74 -2.16
C ARG A 611 -14.27 -1.46 -1.40
N PHE A 612 -14.90 -1.15 -0.25
CA PHE A 612 -14.44 -0.07 0.63
C PHE A 612 -13.16 -0.49 1.37
N ASP A 613 -12.10 0.31 1.31
CA ASP A 613 -10.73 -0.11 1.69
C ASP A 613 -10.54 -0.26 3.22
N ASN A 614 -11.21 0.59 4.02
CA ASN A 614 -10.88 0.79 5.45
C ASN A 614 -12.00 0.43 6.45
N ILE A 615 -12.68 -0.71 6.22
CA ILE A 615 -13.65 -1.29 7.16
C ILE A 615 -12.92 -2.16 8.19
N VAL A 616 -12.77 -1.66 9.42
CA VAL A 616 -11.88 -2.26 10.46
C VAL A 616 -12.65 -2.80 11.67
N PRO A 617 -12.04 -3.59 12.59
CA PRO A 617 -12.78 -4.35 13.59
C PRO A 617 -13.71 -3.53 14.50
N ASP A 618 -13.31 -2.31 14.87
CA ASP A 618 -14.12 -1.42 15.72
C ASP A 618 -15.35 -0.84 14.99
N ASP A 619 -15.41 -0.90 13.65
CA ASP A 619 -16.56 -0.40 12.87
C ASP A 619 -17.79 -1.31 12.99
N TYR A 620 -17.61 -2.58 13.34
CA TYR A 620 -18.66 -3.60 13.51
C TYR A 620 -19.50 -3.38 14.78
N ASN A 621 -20.09 -2.19 14.89
CA ASN A 621 -20.92 -1.76 16.01
C ASN A 621 -22.10 -0.88 15.55
N MET A 622 -23.09 -0.69 16.42
CA MET A 622 -24.33 0.03 16.10
C MET A 622 -24.15 1.49 15.65
N ALA A 623 -23.02 2.14 15.95
CA ALA A 623 -22.73 3.51 15.51
C ALA A 623 -22.50 3.64 14.00
N ALA A 624 -22.12 2.56 13.31
CA ALA A 624 -21.99 2.54 11.85
C ALA A 624 -23.29 3.00 11.16
N SER A 625 -24.46 2.60 11.68
CA SER A 625 -25.79 3.03 11.21
C SER A 625 -26.01 4.55 11.16
N LEU A 626 -25.20 5.31 11.89
CA LEU A 626 -25.24 6.78 11.95
C LEU A 626 -24.01 7.43 11.29
N GLY A 627 -23.12 6.63 10.70
CA GLY A 627 -21.85 7.03 10.11
C GLY A 627 -20.70 7.26 11.09
N GLY A 628 -20.75 6.59 12.25
CA GLY A 628 -19.60 6.50 13.16
C GLY A 628 -18.68 5.35 12.73
N PHE A 629 -17.57 5.71 12.10
CA PHE A 629 -16.51 4.82 11.61
C PHE A 629 -15.16 5.27 12.20
N THR A 630 -14.20 4.35 12.24
CA THR A 630 -12.85 4.53 12.80
C THR A 630 -12.01 5.44 11.92
N TYR A 631 -11.90 5.10 10.64
CA TYR A 631 -11.26 5.94 9.61
C TYR A 631 -12.30 6.73 8.80
N GLY A 632 -13.39 6.08 8.38
CA GLY A 632 -14.42 6.67 7.53
C GLY A 632 -14.41 6.10 6.13
N VAL A 633 -14.90 6.90 5.17
CA VAL A 633 -15.04 6.54 3.75
C VAL A 633 -14.58 7.70 2.88
N THR A 634 -14.21 7.45 1.63
CA THR A 634 -13.82 8.46 0.64
C THR A 634 -15.05 9.04 -0.09
N ALA A 635 -14.86 10.10 -0.86
CA ALA A 635 -15.93 10.64 -1.73
C ALA A 635 -16.13 9.79 -2.99
N GLU A 636 -15.10 9.07 -3.41
CA GLU A 636 -15.08 8.20 -4.57
C GLU A 636 -15.78 6.85 -4.28
N GLU A 637 -15.48 6.20 -3.15
CA GLU A 637 -16.16 4.98 -2.68
C GLU A 637 -17.67 5.22 -2.61
N MET A 638 -18.05 6.37 -2.03
CA MET A 638 -19.44 6.82 -1.89
C MET A 638 -20.09 7.20 -3.23
N ALA A 639 -19.32 7.63 -4.24
CA ALA A 639 -19.83 7.84 -5.60
C ALA A 639 -20.10 6.50 -6.30
N GLY A 640 -19.18 5.54 -6.23
CA GLY A 640 -19.39 4.17 -6.75
C GLY A 640 -20.59 3.48 -6.11
N ALA A 641 -20.71 3.56 -4.78
CA ALA A 641 -21.82 2.96 -4.05
C ALA A 641 -23.19 3.61 -4.34
N PHE A 642 -23.24 4.92 -4.61
CA PHE A 642 -24.48 5.58 -5.04
C PHE A 642 -24.79 5.33 -6.52
N CYS A 643 -23.78 5.20 -7.38
CA CYS A 643 -23.94 4.76 -8.77
C CYS A 643 -24.52 3.34 -8.82
N ALA A 644 -24.08 2.43 -7.93
CA ALA A 644 -24.66 1.09 -7.82
C ALA A 644 -26.17 1.09 -7.49
N LEU A 645 -26.66 2.05 -6.68
CA LEU A 645 -28.11 2.19 -6.40
C LEU A 645 -28.90 2.71 -7.60
N GLU A 646 -28.28 3.49 -8.49
CA GLU A 646 -28.91 4.00 -9.71
C GLU A 646 -28.89 2.93 -10.81
N ASN A 647 -27.74 2.30 -11.01
CA ASN A 647 -27.45 1.17 -11.91
C ASN A 647 -28.07 -0.17 -11.44
N GLY A 648 -29.30 -0.13 -10.92
CA GLY A 648 -30.12 -1.31 -10.63
C GLY A 648 -29.49 -2.32 -9.66
N GLY A 649 -28.64 -1.88 -8.73
CA GLY A 649 -28.00 -2.71 -7.70
C GLY A 649 -26.65 -3.30 -8.10
N VAL A 650 -26.18 -3.05 -9.33
CA VAL A 650 -24.90 -3.54 -9.85
C VAL A 650 -23.80 -2.51 -9.60
N TYR A 651 -22.90 -2.85 -8.68
CA TYR A 651 -21.71 -2.08 -8.38
C TYR A 651 -20.62 -2.30 -9.44
N ARG A 652 -20.03 -1.20 -9.89
CA ARG A 652 -18.74 -1.12 -10.59
C ARG A 652 -17.79 -0.37 -9.65
N GLU A 653 -16.54 -0.81 -9.59
CA GLU A 653 -15.50 -0.09 -8.84
C GLU A 653 -15.21 1.21 -9.58
N PRO A 654 -15.17 2.37 -8.89
CA PRO A 654 -14.81 3.61 -9.54
C PRO A 654 -13.42 3.49 -10.15
N ASP A 655 -13.34 3.89 -11.40
CA ASP A 655 -12.14 3.84 -12.22
C ASP A 655 -12.28 4.92 -13.28
N CYS A 656 -11.17 5.50 -13.73
CA CYS A 656 -11.15 6.40 -14.88
C CYS A 656 -10.44 5.80 -16.10
N ILE A 657 -9.80 4.63 -16.00
CA ILE A 657 -9.09 4.02 -17.14
C ILE A 657 -10.09 3.45 -18.14
N LEU A 658 -9.92 3.84 -19.40
CA LEU A 658 -10.58 3.26 -20.56
C LEU A 658 -9.66 2.27 -21.30
N ARG A 659 -8.34 2.49 -21.23
CA ARG A 659 -7.34 1.78 -22.03
C ARG A 659 -5.93 1.99 -21.47
N MET A 660 -5.04 1.02 -21.59
CA MET A 660 -3.63 1.16 -21.18
C MET A 660 -2.74 0.41 -22.16
N GLU A 661 -1.93 1.13 -22.95
CA GLU A 661 -0.94 0.50 -23.84
C GLU A 661 0.37 0.27 -23.12
N ASN A 662 1.07 -0.82 -23.45
CA ASN A 662 2.49 -1.04 -23.14
C ASN A 662 3.42 -0.39 -24.19
N LEU A 663 4.73 -0.63 -24.07
CA LEU A 663 5.76 -0.15 -25.01
C LEU A 663 5.54 -0.69 -26.44
N GLU A 664 5.08 -1.93 -26.56
CA GLU A 664 4.75 -2.61 -27.82
C GLU A 664 3.53 -2.00 -28.53
N GLY A 665 2.68 -1.27 -27.79
CA GLY A 665 1.43 -0.70 -28.28
C GLY A 665 0.22 -1.64 -28.16
N ASP A 666 0.37 -2.78 -27.49
CA ASP A 666 -0.73 -3.66 -27.14
C ASP A 666 -1.52 -3.07 -25.96
N ASP A 667 -2.85 -3.08 -26.07
CA ASP A 667 -3.75 -2.69 -25.00
C ASP A 667 -3.87 -3.82 -23.97
N ILE A 668 -3.34 -3.58 -22.78
CA ILE A 668 -3.28 -4.56 -21.68
C ILE A 668 -4.38 -4.37 -20.65
N TYR A 669 -5.11 -3.23 -20.66
CA TYR A 669 -6.08 -2.92 -19.61
C TYR A 669 -7.28 -3.88 -19.59
N THR A 670 -7.58 -4.39 -18.39
CA THR A 670 -8.72 -5.23 -18.09
C THR A 670 -9.63 -4.57 -17.04
N GLU A 671 -10.88 -4.29 -17.42
CA GLU A 671 -11.89 -3.81 -16.48
C GLU A 671 -12.29 -4.93 -15.50
N ARG A 672 -12.41 -4.60 -14.21
CA ARG A 672 -12.69 -5.59 -13.17
C ARG A 672 -14.18 -5.85 -13.04
N GLU A 673 -14.57 -7.10 -13.25
CA GLU A 673 -15.96 -7.58 -13.28
C GLU A 673 -16.92 -6.87 -12.30
N PRO A 674 -18.07 -6.36 -12.80
CA PRO A 674 -19.14 -5.80 -11.97
C PRO A 674 -19.72 -6.82 -11.00
N LYS A 675 -20.43 -6.33 -9.97
CA LYS A 675 -20.97 -7.16 -8.91
C LYS A 675 -22.38 -6.73 -8.54
N GLU A 676 -23.34 -7.64 -8.61
CA GLU A 676 -24.67 -7.43 -8.01
C GLU A 676 -24.51 -7.39 -6.48
N VAL A 677 -24.92 -6.28 -5.87
CA VAL A 677 -24.80 -6.02 -4.42
C VAL A 677 -26.17 -5.90 -3.76
N TYR A 678 -27.16 -5.40 -4.51
CA TYR A 678 -28.56 -5.37 -4.15
C TYR A 678 -29.38 -5.85 -5.35
N SER A 679 -30.59 -6.35 -5.13
CA SER A 679 -31.54 -6.58 -6.22
C SER A 679 -31.95 -5.26 -6.90
N ARG A 680 -32.30 -5.36 -8.20
CA ARG A 680 -32.83 -4.23 -8.98
C ARG A 680 -34.04 -3.55 -8.34
N GLN A 681 -34.91 -4.32 -7.67
CA GLN A 681 -36.08 -3.76 -7.01
C GLN A 681 -35.69 -2.93 -5.77
N THR A 682 -34.79 -3.43 -4.93
CA THR A 682 -34.23 -2.68 -3.80
C THR A 682 -33.58 -1.39 -4.25
N ALA A 683 -32.74 -1.44 -5.29
CA ALA A 683 -32.08 -0.28 -5.86
C ALA A 683 -33.11 0.79 -6.31
N ALA A 684 -34.11 0.41 -7.11
CA ALA A 684 -35.15 1.32 -7.59
C ALA A 684 -36.02 1.90 -6.45
N VAL A 685 -36.38 1.10 -5.44
CA VAL A 685 -37.14 1.56 -4.26
C VAL A 685 -36.29 2.52 -3.41
N MET A 686 -35.00 2.22 -3.20
CA MET A 686 -34.08 3.07 -2.45
C MET A 686 -33.87 4.42 -3.14
N VAL A 687 -33.69 4.44 -4.47
CA VAL A 687 -33.65 5.67 -5.28
C VAL A 687 -34.95 6.46 -5.15
N ASP A 688 -36.12 5.83 -5.26
CA ASP A 688 -37.41 6.53 -5.14
C ASP A 688 -37.68 7.08 -3.72
N MET A 689 -37.21 6.40 -2.68
CA MET A 689 -37.18 6.94 -1.31
C MET A 689 -36.24 8.14 -1.20
N MET A 690 -35.10 8.14 -1.91
CA MET A 690 -34.15 9.25 -1.94
C MET A 690 -34.61 10.46 -2.79
N LYS A 691 -35.47 10.29 -3.81
CA LYS A 691 -36.19 11.41 -4.47
C LYS A 691 -36.99 12.23 -3.44
N GLY A 692 -37.49 11.57 -2.40
CA GLY A 692 -38.15 12.21 -1.26
C GLY A 692 -37.24 13.15 -0.44
N VAL A 693 -35.94 12.85 -0.33
CA VAL A 693 -34.97 13.67 0.42
C VAL A 693 -34.82 15.06 -0.20
N ILE A 694 -34.76 15.14 -1.54
CA ILE A 694 -34.64 16.39 -2.30
C ILE A 694 -36.00 17.12 -2.41
N THR A 695 -37.10 16.41 -2.62
CA THR A 695 -38.41 17.07 -2.85
C THR A 695 -39.12 17.53 -1.56
N ARG A 696 -38.95 16.79 -0.45
CA ARG A 696 -39.73 17.00 0.79
C ARG A 696 -38.97 16.73 2.11
N GLY A 697 -37.73 16.25 2.00
CA GLY A 697 -36.89 15.83 3.12
C GLY A 697 -35.78 16.84 3.48
N THR A 698 -34.65 16.33 3.99
CA THR A 698 -33.55 17.15 4.52
C THR A 698 -32.87 18.06 3.48
N ALA A 699 -32.93 17.71 2.19
CA ALA A 699 -32.29 18.50 1.13
C ALA A 699 -33.25 19.49 0.44
N ARG A 700 -34.51 19.59 0.86
CA ARG A 700 -35.53 20.45 0.22
C ARG A 700 -35.09 21.92 0.04
N GLY A 701 -34.27 22.45 0.95
CA GLY A 701 -33.74 23.81 0.87
C GLY A 701 -32.84 24.09 -0.35
N MET A 702 -32.26 23.04 -0.96
CA MET A 702 -31.43 23.12 -2.16
C MET A 702 -32.22 23.61 -3.39
N GLY A 703 -33.52 23.33 -3.45
CA GLY A 703 -34.39 23.76 -4.55
C GLY A 703 -33.93 23.25 -5.92
N TRP A 704 -33.73 21.95 -6.06
CA TRP A 704 -33.57 21.31 -7.38
C TRP A 704 -34.81 21.58 -8.23
N ASN A 705 -34.61 22.09 -9.45
CA ASN A 705 -35.69 22.48 -10.37
C ASN A 705 -35.24 22.25 -11.82
N SER A 706 -35.06 20.98 -12.17
CA SER A 706 -34.78 20.51 -13.53
C SER A 706 -35.90 19.56 -13.98
N SER A 707 -36.03 19.36 -15.30
CA SER A 707 -36.83 18.27 -15.88
C SER A 707 -36.12 16.91 -15.81
N ILE A 708 -34.85 16.89 -15.42
CA ILE A 708 -34.11 15.68 -15.04
C ILE A 708 -34.37 15.39 -13.55
N GLU A 709 -34.84 14.18 -13.26
CA GLU A 709 -35.08 13.75 -11.88
C GLU A 709 -33.76 13.62 -11.08
N ALA A 710 -33.86 13.91 -9.79
CA ALA A 710 -32.74 13.77 -8.85
C ALA A 710 -33.15 13.03 -7.59
N ALA A 711 -32.23 12.24 -7.06
CA ALA A 711 -32.32 11.56 -5.77
C ALA A 711 -31.00 11.75 -5.00
N GLY A 712 -31.01 11.66 -3.67
CA GLY A 712 -29.76 11.73 -2.91
C GLY A 712 -29.92 11.68 -1.40
N LYS A 713 -28.80 11.82 -0.69
CA LYS A 713 -28.73 11.69 0.76
C LYS A 713 -27.74 12.67 1.39
N THR A 714 -28.25 13.48 2.33
CA THR A 714 -27.43 14.34 3.21
C THR A 714 -26.73 13.51 4.29
N GLY A 715 -25.44 13.76 4.52
CA GLY A 715 -24.71 13.37 5.73
C GLY A 715 -24.17 14.59 6.49
N THR A 716 -24.05 14.46 7.81
CA THR A 716 -23.38 15.42 8.70
C THR A 716 -22.82 14.63 9.88
N THR A 717 -21.60 14.92 10.32
CA THR A 717 -20.99 14.29 11.51
C THR A 717 -21.33 15.03 12.81
N ASN A 718 -21.06 14.39 13.96
CA ASN A 718 -21.28 15.02 15.26
C ASN A 718 -20.38 16.26 15.41
N ASN A 719 -20.97 17.36 15.91
CA ASN A 719 -20.33 18.69 15.98
C ASN A 719 -20.00 19.32 14.62
N SER A 720 -20.63 18.89 13.52
CA SER A 720 -20.51 19.50 12.18
C SER A 720 -19.05 19.70 11.75
N LYS A 721 -18.29 18.61 11.75
CA LYS A 721 -16.90 18.59 11.25
C LYS A 721 -16.83 18.25 9.75
N ASP A 722 -17.78 17.43 9.30
CA ASP A 722 -17.90 16.94 7.93
C ASP A 722 -19.36 17.10 7.51
N GLY A 723 -19.56 17.63 6.30
CA GLY A 723 -20.85 17.69 5.63
C GLY A 723 -20.78 16.94 4.31
N TRP A 724 -21.82 16.18 4.00
CA TRP A 724 -21.88 15.32 2.83
C TRP A 724 -23.17 15.49 2.04
N PHE A 725 -23.07 15.43 0.71
CA PHE A 725 -24.21 15.15 -0.15
C PHE A 725 -23.82 14.16 -1.25
N CYS A 726 -24.40 12.96 -1.20
CA CYS A 726 -24.28 11.94 -2.24
C CYS A 726 -25.59 11.96 -3.03
N GLY A 727 -25.56 12.19 -4.34
CA GLY A 727 -26.77 12.35 -5.13
C GLY A 727 -26.62 11.95 -6.59
N VAL A 728 -27.71 11.41 -7.14
CA VAL A 728 -27.79 10.78 -8.45
C VAL A 728 -28.85 11.46 -9.32
N THR A 729 -28.64 11.39 -10.62
CA THR A 729 -29.58 11.61 -11.71
C THR A 729 -29.52 10.40 -12.64
N PRO A 730 -30.42 10.23 -13.63
CA PRO A 730 -30.28 9.16 -14.63
C PRO A 730 -29.04 9.23 -15.54
N TYR A 731 -28.22 10.28 -15.44
CA TYR A 731 -26.99 10.45 -16.24
C TYR A 731 -25.71 10.36 -15.40
N TYR A 732 -25.70 11.01 -14.24
CA TYR A 732 -24.52 11.09 -13.39
C TYR A 732 -24.85 10.87 -11.91
N THR A 733 -23.91 10.23 -11.22
CA THR A 733 -23.78 10.23 -9.78
C THR A 733 -22.70 11.23 -9.37
N VAL A 734 -23.03 12.14 -8.45
CA VAL A 734 -22.05 13.06 -7.85
C VAL A 734 -22.08 12.93 -6.33
N THR A 735 -20.91 12.75 -5.72
CA THR A 735 -20.72 12.86 -4.27
C THR A 735 -19.91 14.11 -3.95
N VAL A 736 -20.30 14.83 -2.90
CA VAL A 736 -19.58 15.98 -2.36
C VAL A 736 -19.34 15.82 -0.85
N TRP A 737 -18.09 16.01 -0.43
CA TRP A 737 -17.69 16.26 0.97
C TRP A 737 -17.25 17.71 1.14
N VAL A 738 -17.49 18.28 2.33
CA VAL A 738 -16.91 19.56 2.78
C VAL A 738 -16.47 19.40 4.24
N GLY A 739 -15.28 19.90 4.56
CA GLY A 739 -14.73 19.85 5.91
C GLY A 739 -13.30 20.38 6.00
N TYR A 740 -12.58 19.93 7.04
CA TYR A 740 -11.22 20.38 7.35
C TYR A 740 -10.28 19.19 7.52
N ASP A 741 -9.04 19.32 7.03
CA ASP A 741 -8.02 18.26 7.11
C ASP A 741 -7.85 17.74 8.53
N THR A 742 -7.52 18.64 9.46
CA THR A 742 -7.65 18.42 10.92
C THR A 742 -9.11 18.66 11.34
N PRO A 743 -9.88 17.65 11.79
CA PRO A 743 -11.34 17.77 11.91
C PRO A 743 -11.81 18.78 12.98
N ARG A 744 -12.14 20.01 12.56
CA ARG A 744 -12.65 21.12 13.41
C ARG A 744 -14.11 21.46 13.11
N THR A 745 -14.84 21.96 14.11
CA THR A 745 -16.27 22.31 14.03
C THR A 745 -16.53 23.51 13.11
N LEU A 746 -17.48 23.37 12.18
CA LEU A 746 -18.11 24.49 11.47
C LEU A 746 -19.61 24.47 11.75
N SER A 747 -20.11 25.38 12.58
CA SER A 747 -21.50 25.36 13.06
C SER A 747 -22.58 25.58 11.98
N SER A 748 -22.18 26.02 10.78
CA SER A 748 -23.04 26.15 9.59
C SER A 748 -22.94 24.95 8.63
N LEU A 749 -22.07 23.97 8.89
CA LEU A 749 -21.85 22.81 8.04
C LEU A 749 -22.87 21.70 8.33
N TYR A 750 -23.70 21.44 7.32
CA TYR A 750 -24.63 20.31 7.28
C TYR A 750 -24.64 19.79 5.84
N GLY A 751 -24.97 18.51 5.63
CA GLY A 751 -25.12 17.97 4.26
C GLY A 751 -26.14 18.72 3.39
N SER A 752 -27.03 19.51 3.99
CA SER A 752 -28.01 20.38 3.33
C SER A 752 -27.59 21.84 3.15
N THR A 753 -26.36 22.23 3.54
CA THR A 753 -25.81 23.57 3.28
C THR A 753 -24.80 23.52 2.13
N TYR A 754 -23.50 23.67 2.40
CA TYR A 754 -22.47 23.76 1.35
C TYR A 754 -22.40 22.53 0.43
N PRO A 755 -22.40 21.27 0.93
CA PRO A 755 -22.33 20.08 0.07
C PRO A 755 -23.49 19.97 -0.92
N ALA A 756 -24.72 20.25 -0.47
CA ALA A 756 -25.90 20.24 -1.33
C ALA A 756 -25.89 21.38 -2.37
N ALA A 757 -25.34 22.56 -2.02
CA ALA A 757 -25.22 23.68 -2.95
C ALA A 757 -24.16 23.40 -4.04
N ILE A 758 -22.99 22.89 -3.65
CA ILE A 758 -21.92 22.45 -4.56
C ILE A 758 -22.42 21.33 -5.47
N TRP A 759 -23.08 20.30 -4.91
CA TRP A 759 -23.67 19.20 -5.69
C TRP A 759 -24.67 19.71 -6.72
N LYS A 760 -25.55 20.64 -6.33
CA LYS A 760 -26.52 21.23 -7.25
C LYS A 760 -25.83 21.95 -8.39
N GLN A 761 -24.86 22.82 -8.10
CA GLN A 761 -24.14 23.58 -9.11
C GLN A 761 -23.35 22.67 -10.08
N ALA A 762 -22.68 21.64 -9.56
CA ALA A 762 -22.01 20.65 -10.38
C ALA A 762 -23.01 19.89 -11.27
N MET A 763 -24.10 19.38 -10.70
CA MET A 763 -25.09 18.58 -11.45
C MET A 763 -25.89 19.41 -12.47
N GLU A 764 -26.22 20.68 -12.17
CA GLU A 764 -26.82 21.62 -13.14
C GLU A 764 -25.86 21.92 -14.31
N GLY A 765 -24.55 21.92 -14.06
CA GLY A 765 -23.53 22.02 -15.11
C GLY A 765 -23.38 20.75 -15.95
N LEU A 766 -23.21 19.58 -15.31
CA LEU A 766 -23.05 18.29 -15.96
C LEU A 766 -24.26 17.89 -16.82
N THR A 767 -25.47 18.27 -16.41
CA THR A 767 -26.72 17.96 -17.11
C THR A 767 -27.19 19.08 -18.05
N ALA A 768 -26.41 20.15 -18.23
CA ALA A 768 -26.78 21.31 -19.04
C ALA A 768 -27.02 20.93 -20.51
N GLY A 769 -28.28 20.99 -20.95
CA GLY A 769 -28.68 20.67 -22.33
C GLY A 769 -28.91 19.19 -22.61
N LEU A 770 -28.83 18.31 -21.61
CA LEU A 770 -29.27 16.92 -21.76
C LEU A 770 -30.82 16.81 -21.83
N PRO A 771 -31.36 15.74 -22.44
CA PRO A 771 -32.81 15.50 -22.48
C PRO A 771 -33.46 15.36 -21.09
N GLU A 772 -34.79 15.52 -21.05
CA GLU A 772 -35.57 15.21 -19.84
C GLU A 772 -35.46 13.71 -19.51
N ALA A 773 -35.16 13.37 -18.26
CA ALA A 773 -34.90 11.99 -17.84
C ALA A 773 -35.46 11.71 -16.45
N SER A 774 -36.00 10.51 -16.27
CA SER A 774 -36.58 10.01 -15.02
C SER A 774 -35.98 8.66 -14.67
N PHE A 775 -35.91 8.34 -13.38
CA PHE A 775 -35.45 7.03 -12.94
C PHE A 775 -36.43 5.91 -13.35
N SER A 776 -35.91 4.69 -13.49
CA SER A 776 -36.76 3.50 -13.60
C SER A 776 -37.68 3.40 -12.38
N ALA A 777 -38.99 3.38 -12.60
CA ALA A 777 -39.95 3.23 -11.53
C ALA A 777 -39.84 1.82 -10.91
N PRO A 778 -39.83 1.68 -9.57
CA PRO A 778 -39.85 0.38 -8.93
C PRO A 778 -41.13 -0.40 -9.26
N GLU A 779 -41.04 -1.73 -9.25
CA GLU A 779 -42.23 -2.59 -9.33
C GLU A 779 -43.12 -2.41 -8.09
N ALA A 780 -44.35 -2.92 -8.18
CA ALA A 780 -45.34 -2.81 -7.11
C ALA A 780 -44.87 -3.54 -5.83
N GLU A 781 -44.36 -2.76 -4.87
CA GLU A 781 -43.83 -3.21 -3.59
C GLU A 781 -44.80 -4.15 -2.84
N LYS A 782 -44.26 -5.26 -2.31
CA LYS A 782 -44.94 -6.17 -1.39
C LYS A 782 -44.12 -6.24 -0.11
N GLU A 783 -44.75 -5.99 1.03
CA GLU A 783 -44.13 -6.20 2.35
C GLU A 783 -44.15 -7.70 2.65
N ASN A 784 -43.09 -8.38 2.20
CA ASN A 784 -42.83 -9.79 2.41
C ASN A 784 -41.58 -9.89 3.30
N ILE A 785 -41.64 -9.44 4.56
CA ILE A 785 -40.44 -9.40 5.42
C ILE A 785 -39.89 -10.84 5.58
N HIS A 786 -38.80 -11.12 4.88
CA HIS A 786 -38.18 -12.42 4.75
C HIS A 786 -37.41 -12.72 6.03
N LYS A 787 -38.13 -13.16 7.07
CA LYS A 787 -37.54 -13.88 8.21
C LYS A 787 -37.03 -15.26 7.77
N GLU A 788 -36.23 -15.34 6.73
CA GLU A 788 -35.70 -16.57 6.14
C GLU A 788 -34.16 -16.51 6.24
N GLY A 789 -33.49 -17.10 7.24
CA GLY A 789 -33.95 -18.13 8.19
C GLY A 789 -34.09 -17.69 9.65
N ARG A 790 -35.23 -17.11 10.04
CA ARG A 790 -35.70 -17.02 11.44
C ARG A 790 -37.18 -17.46 11.61
N GLY A 791 -37.87 -17.91 10.55
CA GLY A 791 -39.33 -18.06 10.51
C GLY A 791 -39.86 -19.50 10.42
N THR A 792 -39.14 -20.42 9.78
CA THR A 792 -39.57 -21.82 9.55
C THR A 792 -39.60 -22.68 10.82
N TYR A 793 -38.77 -22.32 11.81
CA TYR A 793 -38.58 -23.11 13.03
C TYR A 793 -39.47 -22.60 14.17
N LEU A 794 -40.36 -23.48 14.65
CA LEU A 794 -41.36 -23.20 15.69
C LEU A 794 -42.28 -22.02 15.34
N GLU A 795 -42.90 -22.06 14.17
CA GLU A 795 -43.88 -21.06 13.71
C GLU A 795 -44.98 -20.81 14.76
N GLY A 796 -45.40 -19.54 14.90
CA GLY A 796 -46.42 -19.11 15.86
C GLY A 796 -45.94 -18.87 17.30
N TYR A 797 -44.68 -19.18 17.63
CA TYR A 797 -44.08 -18.85 18.92
C TYR A 797 -43.27 -17.54 18.87
N ASP A 798 -43.33 -16.79 19.97
CA ASP A 798 -42.52 -15.59 20.20
C ASP A 798 -41.06 -15.95 20.46
N ASP A 799 -40.10 -15.15 19.99
CA ASP A 799 -38.66 -15.42 20.13
C ASP A 799 -38.20 -15.49 21.60
N ALA A 800 -38.83 -14.77 22.52
CA ALA A 800 -38.51 -14.81 23.95
C ALA A 800 -39.15 -16.02 24.69
N TYR A 801 -39.88 -16.89 24.00
CA TYR A 801 -40.45 -18.10 24.61
C TYR A 801 -39.33 -19.07 25.02
N VAL A 802 -39.21 -19.35 26.32
CA VAL A 802 -38.17 -20.20 26.89
C VAL A 802 -38.48 -21.68 26.63
N LEU A 803 -37.67 -22.35 25.82
CA LEU A 803 -37.80 -23.79 25.53
C LEU A 803 -37.16 -24.65 26.64
N SER A 804 -36.04 -24.18 27.17
CA SER A 804 -35.38 -24.75 28.36
C SER A 804 -34.58 -23.65 29.08
N PRO A 805 -34.16 -23.85 30.36
CA PRO A 805 -33.48 -22.80 31.11
C PRO A 805 -32.21 -22.29 30.41
N GLY A 806 -32.22 -21.02 30.01
CA GLY A 806 -31.12 -20.38 29.26
C GLY A 806 -31.21 -20.51 27.73
N TYR A 807 -32.29 -21.05 27.18
CA TYR A 807 -32.43 -21.29 25.73
C TYR A 807 -33.85 -20.99 25.24
N THR A 808 -33.96 -20.03 24.31
CA THR A 808 -35.25 -19.51 23.81
C THR A 808 -35.60 -20.02 22.40
N VAL A 809 -36.81 -19.72 21.93
CA VAL A 809 -37.22 -19.92 20.54
C VAL A 809 -36.34 -19.11 19.58
N GLY A 810 -35.95 -17.89 19.96
CA GLY A 810 -35.01 -17.08 19.18
C GLY A 810 -33.62 -17.71 19.07
N ASP A 811 -33.13 -18.35 20.13
CA ASP A 811 -31.85 -19.07 20.11
C ASP A 811 -31.96 -20.36 19.30
N TYR A 812 -33.08 -21.09 19.44
CA TYR A 812 -33.39 -22.25 18.59
C TYR A 812 -33.46 -21.90 17.11
N ARG A 813 -34.04 -20.75 16.74
CA ARG A 813 -34.09 -20.26 15.36
C ARG A 813 -32.69 -19.91 14.82
N LYS A 814 -31.87 -19.18 15.59
CA LYS A 814 -30.46 -18.89 15.23
C LYS A 814 -29.65 -20.17 15.04
N ASP A 815 -29.79 -21.13 15.95
CA ASP A 815 -29.07 -22.40 15.91
C ASP A 815 -29.43 -23.24 14.67
N HIS A 816 -30.70 -23.24 14.26
CA HIS A 816 -31.10 -23.91 13.02
C HIS A 816 -30.66 -23.14 11.77
N ALA A 817 -30.66 -21.81 11.79
CA ALA A 817 -30.08 -21.01 10.70
C ALA A 817 -28.58 -21.29 10.50
N LEU A 818 -27.82 -21.45 11.59
CA LEU A 818 -26.42 -21.84 11.58
C LEU A 818 -26.20 -23.30 11.13
N ALA A 819 -27.16 -24.19 11.43
CA ALA A 819 -27.17 -25.56 10.90
C ALA A 819 -27.46 -25.58 9.40
N ASP A 820 -28.41 -24.78 8.91
CA ASP A 820 -28.71 -24.64 7.48
C ASP A 820 -27.52 -23.99 6.72
N GLU A 821 -26.86 -22.98 7.31
CA GLU A 821 -25.61 -22.39 6.80
C GLU A 821 -24.52 -23.47 6.66
N ALA A 822 -24.31 -24.27 7.71
CA ALA A 822 -23.34 -25.36 7.69
C ALA A 822 -23.69 -26.47 6.69
N GLN A 823 -24.98 -26.85 6.59
CA GLN A 823 -25.44 -27.86 5.65
C GLN A 823 -25.20 -27.43 4.20
N LYS A 824 -25.41 -26.15 3.88
CA LYS A 824 -25.13 -25.59 2.55
C LYS A 824 -23.64 -25.72 2.17
N TYR A 825 -22.71 -25.50 3.12
CA TYR A 825 -21.29 -25.75 2.87
C TYR A 825 -20.94 -27.24 2.77
N ILE A 826 -21.62 -28.11 3.55
CA ILE A 826 -21.46 -29.57 3.50
C ILE A 826 -21.90 -30.13 2.15
N ASP A 827 -23.07 -29.74 1.65
CA ASP A 827 -23.59 -30.19 0.36
C ASP A 827 -22.63 -29.82 -0.78
N GLN A 828 -22.06 -28.61 -0.72
CA GLN A 828 -21.06 -28.09 -1.67
C GLN A 828 -19.73 -28.85 -1.70
N MET A 829 -19.39 -29.66 -0.67
CA MET A 829 -18.20 -30.51 -0.71
C MET A 829 -18.32 -31.63 -1.77
N THR A 830 -19.55 -31.98 -2.16
CA THR A 830 -19.83 -33.11 -3.05
C THR A 830 -19.42 -32.78 -4.50
N GLY A 831 -18.23 -33.23 -4.89
CA GLY A 831 -17.64 -32.97 -6.21
C GLY A 831 -16.69 -31.76 -6.26
N ALA A 832 -16.43 -31.09 -5.14
CA ALA A 832 -15.39 -30.07 -5.02
C ALA A 832 -13.97 -30.68 -5.02
N SER A 833 -12.94 -29.86 -5.30
CA SER A 833 -11.53 -30.28 -5.18
C SER A 833 -11.13 -30.49 -3.70
N PRO A 834 -10.07 -31.25 -3.38
CA PRO A 834 -9.65 -31.48 -1.98
C PRO A 834 -9.37 -30.18 -1.20
N GLU A 835 -8.79 -29.17 -1.86
CA GLU A 835 -8.52 -27.85 -1.28
C GLU A 835 -9.82 -27.07 -1.01
N GLU A 836 -10.78 -27.12 -1.93
CA GLU A 836 -12.08 -26.48 -1.75
C GLU A 836 -12.93 -27.22 -0.69
N GLN A 837 -12.85 -28.55 -0.63
CA GLN A 837 -13.47 -29.34 0.43
C GLN A 837 -12.95 -28.93 1.81
N GLU A 838 -11.64 -28.75 1.98
CA GLU A 838 -11.03 -28.26 3.23
C GLU A 838 -11.45 -26.81 3.55
N ARG A 839 -11.56 -25.94 2.54
CA ARG A 839 -12.06 -24.57 2.68
C ARG A 839 -13.52 -24.51 3.11
N LEU A 840 -14.38 -25.32 2.48
CA LEU A 840 -15.79 -25.49 2.85
C LEU A 840 -15.92 -26.14 4.24
N ARG A 841 -15.02 -27.07 4.59
CA ARG A 841 -15.02 -27.74 5.89
C ARG A 841 -14.82 -26.75 7.02
N LYS A 842 -13.82 -25.88 6.92
CA LYS A 842 -13.57 -24.80 7.89
C LYS A 842 -14.75 -23.82 8.02
N LYS A 843 -15.47 -23.53 6.92
CA LYS A 843 -16.69 -22.71 6.95
C LYS A 843 -17.84 -23.42 7.68
N ALA A 844 -18.07 -24.71 7.40
CA ALA A 844 -19.04 -25.52 8.12
C ALA A 844 -18.69 -25.65 9.61
N GLU A 845 -17.42 -25.91 9.97
CA GLU A 845 -16.96 -25.97 11.36
C GLU A 845 -17.14 -24.65 12.09
N SER A 846 -16.95 -23.50 11.43
CA SER A 846 -17.20 -22.18 12.00
C SER A 846 -18.69 -21.95 12.31
N ALA A 847 -19.57 -22.20 11.33
CA ALA A 847 -21.03 -22.11 11.51
C ALA A 847 -21.53 -23.05 12.61
N ILE A 848 -21.12 -24.32 12.60
CA ILE A 848 -21.46 -25.31 13.62
C ILE A 848 -20.91 -24.91 15.00
N ASN A 849 -19.75 -24.27 15.06
CA ASN A 849 -19.18 -23.86 16.35
C ASN A 849 -19.97 -22.73 17.03
N ARG A 850 -20.64 -21.88 16.25
CA ARG A 850 -21.52 -20.80 16.73
C ARG A 850 -22.86 -21.31 17.29
N ILE A 851 -23.26 -22.56 17.01
CA ILE A 851 -24.50 -23.17 17.54
C ILE A 851 -24.41 -23.31 19.07
N TYR A 852 -25.38 -22.74 19.79
CA TYR A 852 -25.48 -22.76 21.25
C TYR A 852 -26.00 -24.10 21.78
N GLY A 853 -27.03 -24.64 21.13
CA GLY A 853 -27.74 -25.87 21.44
C GLY A 853 -26.89 -27.11 21.18
N GLN A 854 -26.27 -27.62 22.25
CA GLN A 854 -25.29 -28.70 22.20
C GLN A 854 -25.77 -29.98 21.48
N THR A 855 -27.08 -30.27 21.49
CA THR A 855 -27.67 -31.40 20.74
C THR A 855 -27.57 -31.19 19.23
N LEU A 856 -27.96 -30.01 18.73
CA LEU A 856 -27.92 -29.70 17.29
C LEU A 856 -26.47 -29.54 16.83
N LYS A 857 -25.62 -28.88 17.62
CA LYS A 857 -24.18 -28.80 17.38
C LYS A 857 -23.55 -30.19 17.24
N GLY A 858 -23.86 -31.11 18.15
CA GLY A 858 -23.40 -32.50 18.09
C GLY A 858 -23.92 -33.27 16.87
N GLN A 859 -25.16 -33.03 16.43
CA GLN A 859 -25.71 -33.61 15.21
C GLN A 859 -24.99 -33.09 13.95
N MET A 860 -24.80 -31.78 13.83
CA MET A 860 -24.14 -31.21 12.65
C MET A 860 -22.65 -31.59 12.55
N LEU A 861 -21.94 -31.71 13.68
CA LEU A 861 -20.60 -32.28 13.69
C LEU A 861 -20.57 -33.73 13.14
N GLN A 862 -21.56 -34.56 13.47
CA GLN A 862 -21.66 -35.93 12.92
C GLN A 862 -21.96 -35.95 11.42
N VAL A 863 -22.79 -35.01 10.92
CA VAL A 863 -23.02 -34.87 9.46
C VAL A 863 -21.73 -34.46 8.75
N LEU A 864 -20.99 -33.50 9.31
CA LEU A 864 -19.70 -33.04 8.79
C LEU A 864 -18.59 -34.11 8.88
N GLU A 865 -18.61 -34.98 9.89
CA GLU A 865 -17.75 -36.17 9.95
C GLU A 865 -18.16 -37.25 8.94
N GLY A 866 -19.41 -37.24 8.45
CA GLY A 866 -19.86 -38.10 7.35
C GLY A 866 -19.46 -37.58 5.97
N ALA A 867 -19.46 -36.26 5.78
CA ALA A 867 -19.02 -35.60 4.56
C ALA A 867 -17.54 -35.91 4.24
N GLY A 868 -17.28 -36.43 3.04
CA GLY A 868 -15.95 -36.87 2.59
C GLY A 868 -15.64 -38.36 2.77
N LYS A 869 -16.62 -39.21 3.14
CA LYS A 869 -16.47 -40.67 3.26
C LYS A 869 -17.14 -41.48 2.12
N SER A 870 -17.41 -40.84 0.98
CA SER A 870 -18.15 -41.37 -0.18
C SER A 870 -17.28 -41.42 -1.44
#